data_AF-A0AA51QNC6-F1
#
_entry.id   AF-A0AA51QNC6-F1
#
_cell.length_a   1.000
_cell.length_b   1.000
_cell.length_c   1.000
_cell.angle_alpha   90.00
_cell.angle_beta   90.00
_cell.angle_gamma   90.00
#
_symmetry.space_group_name_H-M   'P 1'
#
loop_
_entity.id
_entity.type
_entity.pdbx_description
1 polymer ?
#
loop_
_entity_poly.entity_id
_entity_poly.type
_entity_poly.pdbx_seq_one_letter_code
_entity_poly.pdbx_strand_id
1 'polypeptide(L)'
;MNTLTATRPIITAKLAKAVEKRYKSGVLGLRAVPAWDGGTFQHDGTPVTVVPCPSTLAVWEALESRADDQWLVILTPVDDKDLGDGVLSHLIDGRLLSPDPWDALRSTFAATTIEPALYRVPNDRALALGLLAAIPTAAITPAPGGVLTRTHVMSTLARAVLAITDDPATEIDTLAILEWSRRSDVTDNLARLRVDGGPEVMKAVAEWLAERAGRLGKSVAALLQSQRITELVPLGLLAGLVTDPTSTLERGLFLGEYGLRRLDIEDLEAWHDDTSGLVVGTLIERERRAVLESAAAHVRELNIEHLAERSELLPQGLTARLEELARAIEVALPGDASYGPKQGGIDSVELAWQRVLQHLSARTSTSCRAAEAAVRLLRWLAVDAPTAGGLDTLTHRYVDVDGWVDAALVTAHRGSDHRRLAEAITRVIALVTARRRGHDRRFATALADTPHPTGALVEQLLPAVVLPLAKSAPTLLIVVDALPVAAATELAAAAAEVGWTEAGVLGSSRRTGALAVLPTLTQRSRCSLLAGELREGSDATERTGFLKLLRDAKLEAAPGRTDPIFHKKALDTVPAGADLATDVANAIADTTGRPLVAAVLNFVDDTLHHTDPGGTDWGIDTITHLRALLQAAQRAGRAVIITSDHGHIIERRTSVKRDRVTVYGQRAHGDLDRVEDGEILVRGPRVLTDSGAVVLAVDDTIRYGPVNAGYHGGASPAEVVVPVLALHTGECPDTLTALDPVEPRWWHSPVRLDTPEASPAPAVKQAAPTLFDNDEPAAPDNGTDVAAQVLATTVFADQIRLAGRIVVREDQIRALLTALLAAPAREVTTAHAAALLGLTPSRVGGALLQVKRVLDVEGYEVLLLDSGVVGLDEAALREQFGIGS
;
A
#
# COMPACT_ATOMS: atom_id res chain seq x y z
N MET A 1 23.40 -52.83 6.92
CA MET A 1 21.96 -53.17 6.73
C MET A 1 21.23 -52.68 7.96
N ASN A 2 20.36 -51.67 7.84
CA ASN A 2 19.54 -51.22 8.96
C ASN A 2 18.48 -52.30 9.26
N THR A 3 18.58 -52.93 10.42
CA THR A 3 17.53 -53.80 10.94
C THR A 3 16.39 -52.95 11.47
N LEU A 4 15.15 -53.40 11.28
CA LEU A 4 13.94 -52.66 11.65
C LEU A 4 13.70 -52.77 13.16
N THR A 5 13.21 -51.73 13.84
CA THR A 5 12.77 -51.80 15.24
C THR A 5 11.38 -52.44 15.30
N ALA A 6 11.26 -53.61 15.92
CA ALA A 6 9.99 -54.32 16.00
C ALA A 6 9.03 -53.62 16.97
N THR A 7 7.80 -53.35 16.52
CA THR A 7 6.73 -52.76 17.33
C THR A 7 5.67 -53.81 17.67
N ARG A 8 4.86 -53.57 18.72
CA ARG A 8 3.78 -54.49 19.13
C ARG A 8 2.82 -54.86 17.97
N PRO A 9 2.38 -53.94 17.10
CA PRO A 9 1.56 -54.30 15.94
C PRO A 9 2.25 -55.28 14.98
N ILE A 10 3.54 -55.07 14.68
CA ILE A 10 4.32 -55.97 13.81
C ILE A 10 4.38 -57.37 14.40
N ILE A 11 4.68 -57.48 15.70
CA ILE A 11 4.75 -58.76 16.41
C ILE A 11 3.38 -59.45 16.39
N THR A 12 2.31 -58.71 16.73
CA THR A 12 0.94 -59.23 16.74
C THR A 12 0.51 -59.76 15.37
N ALA A 13 0.84 -59.06 14.29
CA ALA A 13 0.53 -59.50 12.93
C ALA A 13 1.29 -60.78 12.53
N LYS A 14 2.54 -60.96 12.99
CA LYS A 14 3.30 -62.18 12.74
C LYS A 14 2.81 -63.35 13.59
N LEU A 15 2.40 -63.09 14.83
CA LEU A 15 1.76 -64.09 15.68
C LEU A 15 0.42 -64.54 15.08
N ALA A 16 -0.40 -63.63 14.55
CA ALA A 16 -1.64 -63.98 13.86
C ALA A 16 -1.39 -64.93 12.67
N LYS A 17 -0.34 -64.68 11.86
CA LYS A 17 0.07 -65.61 10.78
C LYS A 17 0.53 -66.97 11.32
N ALA A 18 1.16 -67.03 12.49
CA ALA A 18 1.51 -68.29 13.13
C ALA A 18 0.25 -69.03 13.64
N VAL A 19 -0.72 -68.31 14.19
CA VAL A 19 -2.02 -68.86 14.60
C VAL A 19 -2.80 -69.39 13.40
N GLU A 20 -2.80 -68.71 12.26
CA GLU A 20 -3.39 -69.20 10.99
C GLU A 20 -2.76 -70.54 10.54
N LYS A 21 -1.46 -70.72 10.78
CA LYS A 21 -0.73 -71.99 10.57
C LYS A 21 -0.99 -73.04 11.66
N ARG A 22 -1.93 -72.78 12.57
CA ARG A 22 -2.36 -73.64 13.69
C ARG A 22 -1.33 -73.78 14.83
N TYR A 23 -0.37 -72.86 14.96
CA TYR A 23 0.45 -72.77 16.16
C TYR A 23 -0.34 -72.13 17.31
N LYS A 24 -0.30 -72.74 18.51
CA LYS A 24 -0.97 -72.21 19.72
C LYS A 24 -0.02 -71.46 20.65
N SER A 25 1.27 -71.81 20.58
CA SER A 25 2.41 -71.25 21.31
C SER A 25 3.69 -71.56 20.50
N GLY A 26 4.83 -70.98 20.87
CA GLY A 26 6.12 -71.27 20.23
C GLY A 26 7.07 -70.06 20.16
N VAL A 27 8.21 -70.26 19.50
CA VAL A 27 9.25 -69.24 19.38
C VAL A 27 9.21 -68.56 18.02
N LEU A 28 8.97 -67.25 18.00
CA LEU A 28 8.96 -66.42 16.81
C LEU A 28 10.28 -65.62 16.74
N GLY A 29 11.15 -65.94 15.79
CA GLY A 29 12.36 -65.16 15.56
C GLY A 29 12.11 -64.01 14.59
N LEU A 30 12.47 -62.78 14.96
CA LEU A 30 12.40 -61.60 14.11
C LEU A 30 13.80 -61.01 13.89
N ARG A 31 14.16 -60.81 12.62
CA ARG A 31 15.38 -60.08 12.27
C ARG A 31 15.14 -58.58 12.46
N ALA A 32 15.57 -58.05 13.60
CA ALA A 32 15.21 -56.72 14.09
C ALA A 32 16.32 -56.13 14.98
N VAL A 33 16.22 -54.83 15.31
CA VAL A 33 17.04 -54.24 16.37
C VAL A 33 16.73 -54.96 17.68
N PRO A 34 17.75 -55.38 18.47
CA PRO A 34 17.53 -56.04 19.75
C PRO A 34 17.16 -54.98 20.81
N ALA A 35 15.96 -54.42 20.70
CA ALA A 35 15.40 -53.46 21.65
C ALA A 35 13.89 -53.67 21.79
N TRP A 36 13.39 -53.66 23.03
CA TRP A 36 11.97 -53.78 23.35
C TRP A 36 11.67 -53.12 24.71
N ASP A 37 10.67 -52.23 24.75
CA ASP A 37 10.21 -51.52 25.93
C ASP A 37 8.76 -51.86 26.32
N GLY A 38 8.05 -52.62 25.48
CA GLY A 38 6.61 -52.88 25.60
C GLY A 38 6.19 -53.96 26.62
N GLY A 39 7.12 -54.47 27.44
CA GLY A 39 6.85 -55.52 28.44
C GLY A 39 6.27 -56.82 27.85
N THR A 40 5.68 -57.66 28.70
CA THR A 40 4.90 -58.83 28.26
C THR A 40 3.47 -58.42 27.90
N PHE A 41 2.86 -59.13 26.96
CA PHE A 41 1.46 -58.88 26.58
C PHE A 41 0.72 -60.17 26.24
N GLN A 42 -0.56 -60.07 25.86
CA GLN A 42 -1.42 -61.22 25.50
C GLN A 42 -1.78 -61.17 24.01
N HIS A 43 -1.76 -62.32 23.34
CA HIS A 43 -2.26 -62.50 21.98
C HIS A 43 -3.20 -63.72 21.94
N ASP A 44 -4.47 -63.51 21.60
CA ASP A 44 -5.52 -64.53 21.60
C ASP A 44 -5.63 -65.37 22.89
N GLY A 45 -5.36 -64.73 24.03
CA GLY A 45 -5.38 -65.36 25.36
C GLY A 45 -4.10 -66.10 25.75
N THR A 46 -3.09 -66.14 24.88
CA THR A 46 -1.76 -66.70 25.16
C THR A 46 -0.76 -65.59 25.51
N PRO A 47 0.00 -65.70 26.63
CA PRO A 47 1.05 -64.75 26.97
C PRO A 47 2.15 -64.67 25.92
N VAL A 48 2.66 -63.46 25.68
CA VAL A 48 3.75 -63.12 24.76
C VAL A 48 4.86 -62.42 25.52
N THR A 49 6.05 -63.01 25.48
CA THR A 49 7.28 -62.43 26.01
C THR A 49 8.20 -62.09 24.86
N VAL A 50 8.60 -60.81 24.76
CA VAL A 50 9.51 -60.34 23.72
C VAL A 50 10.88 -60.11 24.34
N VAL A 51 11.91 -60.77 23.79
CA VAL A 51 13.27 -60.75 24.32
C VAL A 51 14.23 -60.16 23.29
N PRO A 52 14.89 -59.04 23.63
CA PRO A 52 16.01 -58.50 22.87
C PRO A 52 17.24 -59.40 22.96
N CYS A 53 17.71 -59.94 21.83
CA CYS A 53 18.86 -60.85 21.78
C CYS A 53 19.96 -60.28 20.86
N PRO A 54 20.93 -59.52 21.40
CA PRO A 54 21.97 -58.87 20.59
C PRO A 54 23.02 -59.84 20.02
N SER A 55 23.05 -61.09 20.45
CA SER A 55 24.02 -62.11 20.03
C SER A 55 23.40 -63.51 19.98
N THR A 56 24.05 -64.47 19.31
CA THR A 56 23.62 -65.87 19.28
C THR A 56 23.51 -66.49 20.69
N LEU A 57 24.39 -66.09 21.62
CA LEU A 57 24.34 -66.57 23.00
C LEU A 57 23.08 -66.06 23.73
N ALA A 58 22.72 -64.80 23.53
CA ALA A 58 21.48 -64.24 24.10
C ALA A 58 20.23 -64.92 23.52
N VAL A 59 20.28 -65.40 22.27
CA VAL A 59 19.21 -66.22 21.69
C VAL A 59 19.09 -67.56 22.40
N TRP A 60 20.22 -68.23 22.69
CA TRP A 60 20.22 -69.49 23.45
C TRP A 60 19.67 -69.34 24.87
N GLU A 61 20.05 -68.28 25.58
CA GLU A 61 19.54 -67.99 26.92
C GLU A 61 18.02 -67.74 26.92
N ALA A 62 17.51 -67.01 25.93
CA ALA A 62 16.08 -66.81 25.75
C ALA A 62 15.35 -68.13 25.44
N LEU A 63 15.96 -69.00 24.62
CA LEU A 63 15.41 -70.31 24.29
C LEU A 63 15.37 -71.27 25.49
N GLU A 64 16.35 -71.21 26.38
CA GLU A 64 16.45 -72.07 27.57
C GLU A 64 15.44 -71.66 28.66
N SER A 65 15.15 -70.36 28.77
CA SER A 65 14.21 -69.79 29.74
C SER A 65 12.75 -69.77 29.28
N ARG A 66 12.43 -70.36 28.12
CA ARG A 66 11.08 -70.31 27.53
C ARG A 66 10.07 -71.16 28.30
N ALA A 67 8.81 -70.73 28.27
CA ALA A 67 7.67 -71.55 28.66
C ALA A 67 6.99 -72.13 27.40
N ASP A 68 6.80 -73.45 27.36
CA ASP A 68 6.31 -74.16 26.16
C ASP A 68 4.83 -73.84 25.81
N ASP A 69 4.06 -73.34 26.76
CA ASP A 69 2.66 -72.92 26.61
C ASP A 69 2.48 -71.43 26.28
N GLN A 70 3.59 -70.70 26.02
CA GLN A 70 3.59 -69.27 25.74
C GLN A 70 4.29 -68.91 24.42
N TRP A 71 4.12 -67.67 23.99
CA TRP A 71 4.87 -67.11 22.86
C TRP A 71 6.17 -66.48 23.36
N LEU A 72 7.29 -66.90 22.78
CA LEU A 72 8.57 -66.22 22.91
C LEU A 72 8.89 -65.53 21.59
N VAL A 73 9.08 -64.22 21.61
CA VAL A 73 9.46 -63.43 20.42
C VAL A 73 10.90 -62.97 20.58
N ILE A 74 11.78 -63.44 19.72
CA ILE A 74 13.21 -63.12 19.75
C ILE A 74 13.49 -62.00 18.75
N LEU A 75 14.04 -60.88 19.22
CA LEU A 75 14.49 -59.78 18.36
C LEU A 75 16.01 -59.82 18.26
N THR A 76 16.54 -60.15 17.09
CA THR A 76 18.00 -60.27 16.91
C THR A 76 18.50 -59.62 15.62
N PRO A 77 19.65 -58.92 15.64
CA PRO A 77 20.28 -58.40 14.44
C PRO A 77 21.12 -59.46 13.72
N VAL A 78 21.42 -60.59 14.40
CA VAL A 78 22.22 -61.71 13.89
C VAL A 78 21.47 -62.39 12.75
N ASP A 79 22.18 -62.77 11.69
CA ASP A 79 21.55 -63.42 10.55
C ASP A 79 21.39 -64.93 10.73
N ASP A 80 20.54 -65.54 9.91
CA ASP A 80 20.22 -66.98 9.97
C ASP A 80 21.48 -67.88 9.87
N LYS A 81 22.51 -67.46 9.11
CA LYS A 81 23.74 -68.25 8.95
C LYS A 81 24.56 -68.27 10.23
N ASP A 82 24.64 -67.13 10.90
CA ASP A 82 25.39 -66.95 12.14
C ASP A 82 24.65 -67.52 13.38
N LEU A 83 23.33 -67.65 13.32
CA LEU A 83 22.56 -68.36 14.34
C LEU A 83 22.75 -69.88 14.26
N GLY A 84 22.88 -70.42 13.04
CA GLY A 84 23.07 -71.84 12.77
C GLY A 84 21.81 -72.69 12.96
N ASP A 85 21.80 -73.86 12.32
CA ASP A 85 20.62 -74.74 12.23
C ASP A 85 20.06 -75.18 13.59
N GLY A 86 20.93 -75.28 14.61
CA GLY A 86 20.52 -75.61 15.98
C GLY A 86 19.55 -74.59 16.56
N VAL A 87 19.87 -73.30 16.48
CA VAL A 87 18.98 -72.21 16.92
C VAL A 87 17.74 -72.13 16.05
N LEU A 88 17.93 -72.17 14.72
CA LEU A 88 16.84 -72.02 13.77
C LEU A 88 15.76 -73.10 13.92
N SER A 89 16.15 -74.32 14.31
CA SER A 89 15.21 -75.44 14.53
C SER A 89 14.16 -75.17 15.63
N HIS A 90 14.46 -74.27 16.57
CA HIS A 90 13.52 -73.87 17.62
C HIS A 90 12.54 -72.79 17.18
N LEU A 91 12.84 -72.09 16.08
CA LEU A 91 12.00 -71.02 15.56
C LEU A 91 10.87 -71.58 14.70
N ILE A 92 9.70 -70.95 14.78
CA ILE A 92 8.60 -71.20 13.87
C ILE A 92 9.05 -70.90 12.43
N ASP A 93 8.71 -71.81 11.51
CA ASP A 93 9.18 -71.84 10.12
C ASP A 93 10.71 -72.08 9.94
N GLY A 94 11.46 -72.37 11.01
CA GLY A 94 12.88 -72.74 10.92
C GLY A 94 13.81 -71.61 10.46
N ARG A 95 13.41 -70.35 10.62
CA ARG A 95 14.15 -69.16 10.14
C ARG A 95 13.77 -67.89 10.90
N LEU A 96 14.58 -66.83 10.81
CA LEU A 96 14.12 -65.51 11.24
C LEU A 96 13.12 -64.96 10.22
N LEU A 97 11.98 -64.49 10.71
CA LEU A 97 11.06 -63.70 9.91
C LEU A 97 11.62 -62.27 9.80
N SER A 98 11.81 -61.81 8.58
CA SER A 98 12.06 -60.38 8.34
C SER A 98 10.71 -59.66 8.30
N PRO A 99 10.51 -58.61 9.13
CA PRO A 99 9.37 -57.71 8.95
C PRO A 99 9.39 -57.17 7.51
N ASP A 100 8.25 -57.22 6.83
CA ASP A 100 8.09 -56.58 5.53
C ASP A 100 7.73 -55.11 5.81
N PRO A 101 8.59 -54.14 5.45
CA PRO A 101 8.35 -52.73 5.75
C PRO A 101 7.10 -52.20 5.04
N TRP A 102 6.68 -52.80 3.93
CA TRP A 102 5.42 -52.44 3.28
C TRP A 102 4.20 -52.91 4.05
N ASP A 103 4.23 -54.13 4.60
CA ASP A 103 3.19 -54.61 5.53
C ASP A 103 3.10 -53.73 6.78
N ALA A 104 4.23 -53.22 7.27
CA ALA A 104 4.26 -52.28 8.40
C ALA A 104 3.62 -50.93 8.04
N LEU A 105 4.01 -50.30 6.91
CA LEU A 105 3.37 -49.06 6.45
C LEU A 105 1.86 -49.24 6.22
N ARG A 106 1.46 -50.34 5.58
CA ARG A 106 0.05 -50.70 5.36
C ARG A 106 -0.71 -50.76 6.68
N SER A 107 -0.14 -51.40 7.70
CA SER A 107 -0.75 -51.46 9.04
C SER A 107 -0.79 -50.10 9.72
N THR A 108 0.29 -49.31 9.68
CA THR A 108 0.37 -48.01 10.37
C THR A 108 -0.64 -47.01 9.81
N PHE A 109 -0.85 -47.02 8.48
CA PHE A 109 -1.87 -46.19 7.81
C PHE A 109 -3.27 -46.83 7.77
N ALA A 110 -3.50 -47.93 8.49
CA ALA A 110 -4.78 -48.67 8.48
C ALA A 110 -5.31 -49.00 7.06
N ALA A 111 -4.41 -49.31 6.13
CA ALA A 111 -4.74 -49.65 4.76
C ALA A 111 -4.93 -51.17 4.57
N THR A 112 -5.79 -51.53 3.62
CA THR A 112 -5.98 -52.92 3.18
C THR A 112 -5.06 -53.29 2.01
N THR A 113 -4.77 -52.33 1.14
CA THR A 113 -3.88 -52.52 -0.03
C THR A 113 -2.92 -51.33 -0.19
N ILE A 114 -1.83 -51.54 -0.94
CA ILE A 114 -0.84 -50.50 -1.27
C ILE A 114 -0.85 -50.28 -2.78
N GLU A 115 -0.80 -49.03 -3.21
CA GLU A 115 -0.71 -48.67 -4.62
C GLU A 115 0.62 -49.15 -5.26
N PRO A 116 0.60 -49.75 -6.46
CA PRO A 116 1.82 -50.18 -7.15
C PRO A 116 2.90 -49.12 -7.33
N ALA A 117 2.53 -47.85 -7.46
CA ALA A 117 3.46 -46.74 -7.62
C ALA A 117 4.42 -46.55 -6.43
N LEU A 118 4.04 -47.03 -5.23
CA LEU A 118 4.89 -46.95 -4.05
C LEU A 118 6.00 -48.00 -4.03
N TYR A 119 5.72 -49.23 -4.48
CA TYR A 119 6.66 -50.36 -4.36
C TYR A 119 7.28 -50.83 -5.69
N ARG A 120 6.84 -50.32 -6.84
CA ARG A 120 7.48 -50.58 -8.15
C ARG A 120 8.62 -49.60 -8.44
N VAL A 121 9.51 -49.42 -7.47
CA VAL A 121 10.71 -48.58 -7.59
C VAL A 121 11.98 -49.41 -7.37
N PRO A 122 13.15 -49.03 -7.92
CA PRO A 122 14.35 -49.88 -7.90
C PRO A 122 14.83 -50.35 -6.52
N ASN A 123 14.52 -49.60 -5.46
CA ASN A 123 14.94 -49.87 -4.08
C ASN A 123 13.77 -49.65 -3.10
N ASP A 124 12.63 -50.27 -3.41
CA ASP A 124 11.35 -50.12 -2.70
C ASP A 124 11.45 -50.41 -1.19
N ARG A 125 12.24 -51.41 -0.80
CA ARG A 125 12.46 -51.76 0.60
C ARG A 125 13.12 -50.62 1.38
N ALA A 126 14.09 -49.93 0.79
CA ALA A 126 14.76 -48.80 1.43
C ALA A 126 13.85 -47.57 1.51
N LEU A 127 13.02 -47.33 0.47
CA LEU A 127 11.97 -46.31 0.52
C LEU A 127 10.99 -46.58 1.67
N ALA A 128 10.48 -47.81 1.79
CA ALA A 128 9.54 -48.17 2.85
C ALA A 128 10.12 -48.00 4.27
N LEU A 129 11.38 -48.38 4.46
CA LEU A 129 12.09 -48.18 5.73
C LEU A 129 12.28 -46.69 6.05
N GLY A 130 12.66 -45.89 5.05
CA GLY A 130 12.83 -44.46 5.22
C GLY A 130 11.52 -43.74 5.56
N LEU A 131 10.41 -44.13 4.92
CA LEU A 131 9.09 -43.57 5.21
C LEU A 131 8.65 -43.86 6.65
N LEU A 132 8.90 -45.08 7.16
CA LEU A 132 8.62 -45.45 8.55
C LEU A 132 9.47 -44.65 9.56
N ALA A 133 10.70 -44.30 9.18
CA ALA A 133 11.60 -43.53 10.03
C ALA A 133 11.27 -42.03 10.03
N ALA A 134 10.91 -41.49 8.86
CA ALA A 134 10.71 -40.05 8.67
C ALA A 134 9.32 -39.56 9.13
N ILE A 135 8.26 -40.34 8.95
CA ILE A 135 6.88 -39.89 9.23
C ILE A 135 6.56 -40.07 10.72
N PRO A 136 6.27 -38.99 11.48
CA PRO A 136 5.89 -39.11 12.88
C PRO A 136 4.54 -39.82 13.02
N THR A 137 4.43 -40.76 13.97
CA THR A 137 3.20 -41.53 14.21
C THR A 137 1.98 -40.64 14.48
N ALA A 138 2.18 -39.50 15.14
CA ALA A 138 1.10 -38.54 15.44
C ALA A 138 0.49 -37.87 14.20
N ALA A 139 1.21 -37.87 13.08
CA ALA A 139 0.75 -37.27 11.83
C ALA A 139 0.03 -38.26 10.90
N ILE A 140 -0.01 -39.55 11.25
CA ILE A 140 -0.55 -40.59 10.38
C ILE A 140 -2.08 -40.61 10.49
N THR A 141 -2.74 -40.39 9.36
CA THR A 141 -4.18 -40.56 9.20
C THR A 141 -4.50 -41.81 8.40
N PRO A 142 -5.62 -42.50 8.70
CA PRO A 142 -6.04 -43.70 7.96
C PRO A 142 -6.11 -43.45 6.46
N ALA A 143 -5.65 -44.41 5.67
CA ALA A 143 -5.64 -44.34 4.22
C ALA A 143 -7.08 -44.22 3.67
N PRO A 144 -7.42 -43.15 2.94
CA PRO A 144 -8.76 -42.97 2.37
C PRO A 144 -9.15 -44.16 1.48
N GLY A 145 -10.37 -44.67 1.66
CA GLY A 145 -10.86 -45.84 0.90
C GLY A 145 -10.08 -47.15 1.15
N GLY A 146 -9.22 -47.21 2.17
CA GLY A 146 -8.45 -48.39 2.53
C GLY A 146 -7.27 -48.70 1.60
N VAL A 147 -6.86 -47.77 0.73
CA VAL A 147 -5.70 -47.92 -0.18
C VAL A 147 -4.62 -46.91 0.18
N LEU A 148 -3.42 -47.39 0.52
CA LEU A 148 -2.27 -46.51 0.76
C LEU A 148 -1.70 -46.04 -0.59
N THR A 149 -1.97 -44.80 -0.95
CA THR A 149 -1.55 -44.18 -2.22
C THR A 149 -0.25 -43.39 -2.08
N ARG A 150 0.49 -43.20 -3.19
CA ARG A 150 1.66 -42.31 -3.24
C ARG A 150 1.29 -40.91 -2.79
N THR A 151 0.16 -40.37 -3.27
CA THR A 151 -0.32 -39.04 -2.89
C THR A 151 -0.54 -38.93 -1.38
N HIS A 152 -1.24 -39.90 -0.75
CA HIS A 152 -1.51 -39.83 0.69
C HIS A 152 -0.23 -39.83 1.54
N VAL A 153 0.72 -40.71 1.21
CA VAL A 153 2.01 -40.80 1.91
C VAL A 153 2.83 -39.52 1.72
N MET A 154 2.95 -39.03 0.49
CA MET A 154 3.77 -37.85 0.19
C MET A 154 3.14 -36.57 0.75
N SER A 155 1.82 -36.42 0.70
CA SER A 155 1.13 -35.30 1.34
C SER A 155 1.26 -35.34 2.87
N THR A 156 1.25 -36.53 3.48
CA THR A 156 1.52 -36.67 4.92
C THR A 156 2.93 -36.19 5.26
N LEU A 157 3.93 -36.61 4.49
CA LEU A 157 5.32 -36.21 4.68
C LEU A 157 5.52 -34.70 4.44
N ALA A 158 4.94 -34.16 3.38
CA ALA A 158 5.03 -32.74 3.04
C ALA A 158 4.45 -31.84 4.14
N ARG A 159 3.34 -32.23 4.77
CA ARG A 159 2.76 -31.46 5.89
C ARG A 159 3.50 -31.70 7.20
N ALA A 160 3.72 -32.96 7.56
CA ALA A 160 4.20 -33.31 8.89
C ALA A 160 5.72 -33.21 9.08
N VAL A 161 6.48 -33.27 7.98
CA VAL A 161 7.95 -33.27 8.03
C VAL A 161 8.51 -32.02 7.36
N LEU A 162 8.00 -31.66 6.18
CA LEU A 162 8.47 -30.46 5.46
C LEU A 162 7.78 -29.17 5.89
N ALA A 163 6.66 -29.27 6.60
CA ALA A 163 5.83 -28.14 7.01
C ALA A 163 5.49 -27.21 5.82
N ILE A 164 5.06 -27.79 4.69
CA ILE A 164 4.65 -27.00 3.51
C ILE A 164 3.41 -26.16 3.82
N THR A 165 2.42 -26.76 4.47
CA THR A 165 1.20 -26.10 4.94
C THR A 165 0.74 -26.75 6.24
N ASP A 166 0.20 -25.93 7.13
CA ASP A 166 -0.39 -26.37 8.38
C ASP A 166 -1.89 -26.70 8.23
N ASP A 167 -2.51 -26.27 7.13
CA ASP A 167 -3.91 -26.55 6.81
C ASP A 167 -4.02 -27.85 5.97
N PRO A 168 -4.68 -28.90 6.51
CA PRO A 168 -4.90 -30.14 5.77
C PRO A 168 -5.74 -29.98 4.50
N ALA A 169 -6.57 -28.93 4.41
CA ALA A 169 -7.42 -28.65 3.25
C ALA A 169 -6.65 -27.99 2.10
N THR A 170 -5.52 -27.34 2.38
CA THR A 170 -4.68 -26.73 1.34
C THR A 170 -4.06 -27.82 0.48
N GLU A 171 -4.28 -27.71 -0.83
CA GLU A 171 -3.61 -28.53 -1.82
C GLU A 171 -2.13 -28.15 -1.89
N ILE A 172 -1.26 -29.14 -2.08
CA ILE A 172 0.16 -28.91 -2.30
C ILE A 172 0.34 -28.74 -3.80
N ASP A 173 0.22 -27.50 -4.24
CA ASP A 173 0.33 -27.05 -5.63
C ASP A 173 1.54 -26.11 -5.81
N THR A 174 1.64 -25.47 -6.98
CA THR A 174 2.71 -24.53 -7.31
C THR A 174 2.80 -23.39 -6.29
N LEU A 175 1.68 -22.78 -5.90
CA LEU A 175 1.68 -21.65 -4.97
C LEU A 175 2.17 -22.08 -3.58
N ALA A 176 1.65 -23.20 -3.07
CA ALA A 176 2.07 -23.76 -1.77
C ALA A 176 3.57 -24.07 -1.74
N ILE A 177 4.15 -24.55 -2.86
CA ILE A 177 5.59 -24.83 -2.97
C ILE A 177 6.41 -23.54 -3.01
N LEU A 178 5.96 -22.51 -3.74
CA LEU A 178 6.63 -21.21 -3.77
C LEU A 178 6.63 -20.53 -2.39
N GLU A 179 5.49 -20.53 -1.70
CA GLU A 179 5.38 -20.02 -0.32
C GLU A 179 6.27 -20.80 0.64
N TRP A 180 6.19 -22.13 0.58
CA TRP A 180 7.02 -23.01 1.40
C TRP A 180 8.50 -22.74 1.19
N SER A 181 8.97 -22.60 -0.06
CA SER A 181 10.39 -22.40 -0.37
C SER A 181 11.01 -21.20 0.37
N ARG A 182 10.21 -20.20 0.73
CA ARG A 182 10.65 -19.00 1.45
C ARG A 182 10.65 -19.14 2.97
N ARG A 183 10.09 -20.23 3.53
CA ARG A 183 10.05 -20.42 4.99
C ARG A 183 11.46 -20.67 5.53
N SER A 184 11.74 -20.14 6.72
CA SER A 184 13.07 -20.19 7.34
C SER A 184 13.50 -21.61 7.77
N ASP A 185 12.55 -22.50 7.99
CA ASP A 185 12.75 -23.87 8.48
C ASP A 185 12.92 -24.91 7.36
N VAL A 186 12.75 -24.53 6.09
CA VAL A 186 12.83 -25.43 4.93
C VAL A 186 14.13 -26.23 4.89
N THR A 187 15.26 -25.54 5.10
CA THR A 187 16.59 -26.17 5.06
C THR A 187 16.74 -27.21 6.17
N ASP A 188 16.29 -26.89 7.38
CA ASP A 188 16.37 -27.80 8.54
C ASP A 188 15.44 -28.99 8.36
N ASN A 189 14.22 -28.76 7.87
CA ASN A 189 13.24 -29.82 7.60
C ASN A 189 13.73 -30.79 6.51
N LEU A 190 14.32 -30.28 5.43
CA LEU A 190 14.93 -31.10 4.37
C LEU A 190 16.20 -31.83 4.85
N ALA A 191 17.01 -31.20 5.69
CA ALA A 191 18.19 -31.84 6.28
C ALA A 191 17.78 -33.01 7.19
N ARG A 192 16.78 -32.80 8.05
CA ARG A 192 16.21 -33.84 8.90
C ARG A 192 15.59 -34.98 8.08
N LEU A 193 14.81 -34.67 7.05
CA LEU A 193 14.26 -35.69 6.15
C LEU A 193 15.36 -36.54 5.48
N ARG A 194 16.49 -35.92 5.10
CA ARG A 194 17.63 -36.62 4.52
C ARG A 194 18.30 -37.57 5.52
N VAL A 195 18.40 -37.16 6.79
CA VAL A 195 18.96 -37.98 7.87
C VAL A 195 18.04 -39.13 8.24
N ASP A 196 16.75 -38.84 8.47
CA ASP A 196 15.78 -39.81 8.99
C ASP A 196 15.27 -40.75 7.88
N GLY A 197 14.95 -40.20 6.70
CA GLY A 197 14.34 -40.93 5.58
C GLY A 197 15.34 -41.51 4.57
N GLY A 198 16.57 -40.98 4.52
CA GLY A 198 17.60 -41.45 3.59
C GLY A 198 17.38 -41.06 2.12
N PRO A 199 18.25 -41.54 1.21
CA PRO A 199 18.32 -41.05 -0.18
C PRO A 199 17.09 -41.41 -1.03
N GLU A 200 16.48 -42.58 -0.81
CA GLU A 200 15.31 -43.02 -1.60
C GLU A 200 14.07 -42.18 -1.28
N VAL A 201 13.84 -41.84 0.00
CA VAL A 201 12.74 -40.95 0.39
C VAL A 201 12.98 -39.54 -0.15
N MET A 202 14.20 -39.02 -0.02
CA MET A 202 14.53 -37.69 -0.57
C MET A 202 14.29 -37.62 -2.08
N LYS A 203 14.66 -38.66 -2.83
CA LYS A 203 14.40 -38.74 -4.26
C LYS A 203 12.90 -38.77 -4.57
N ALA A 204 12.14 -39.63 -3.89
CA ALA A 204 10.70 -39.76 -4.11
C ALA A 204 9.93 -38.48 -3.78
N VAL A 205 10.34 -37.78 -2.72
CA VAL A 205 9.76 -36.49 -2.32
C VAL A 205 10.13 -35.39 -3.31
N ALA A 206 11.37 -35.32 -3.77
CA ALA A 206 11.78 -34.34 -4.77
C ALA A 206 11.06 -34.53 -6.11
N GLU A 207 10.89 -35.77 -6.57
CA GLU A 207 10.12 -36.10 -7.77
C GLU A 207 8.64 -35.74 -7.58
N TRP A 208 8.06 -36.04 -6.42
CA TRP A 208 6.66 -35.71 -6.14
C TRP A 208 6.41 -34.20 -6.04
N LEU A 209 7.29 -33.43 -5.38
CA LEU A 209 7.18 -31.97 -5.34
C LEU A 209 7.36 -31.35 -6.72
N ALA A 210 8.28 -31.88 -7.54
CA ALA A 210 8.44 -31.43 -8.92
C ALA A 210 7.18 -31.69 -9.76
N GLU A 211 6.51 -32.84 -9.60
CA GLU A 211 5.23 -33.11 -10.24
C GLU A 211 4.13 -32.14 -9.79
N ARG A 212 4.09 -31.81 -8.49
CA ARG A 212 3.09 -30.89 -7.90
C ARG A 212 3.31 -29.43 -8.27
N ALA A 213 4.55 -29.04 -8.55
CA ALA A 213 4.91 -27.71 -9.00
C ALA A 213 4.53 -27.43 -10.46
N GLY A 214 3.94 -28.41 -11.17
CA GLY A 214 3.48 -28.23 -12.55
C GLY A 214 4.60 -27.81 -13.49
N ARG A 215 4.45 -26.64 -14.13
CA ARG A 215 5.45 -26.09 -15.07
C ARG A 215 6.79 -25.79 -14.39
N LEU A 216 6.81 -25.54 -13.08
CA LEU A 216 8.05 -25.28 -12.33
C LEU A 216 8.79 -26.56 -11.94
N GLY A 217 8.29 -27.75 -12.31
CA GLY A 217 8.84 -29.02 -11.86
C GLY A 217 10.34 -29.19 -12.14
N LYS A 218 10.82 -28.73 -13.31
CA LYS A 218 12.25 -28.78 -13.66
C LYS A 218 13.09 -27.89 -12.73
N SER A 219 12.62 -26.68 -12.44
CA SER A 219 13.27 -25.71 -11.54
C SER A 219 13.32 -26.25 -10.10
N VAL A 220 12.18 -26.74 -9.59
CA VAL A 220 12.06 -27.33 -8.26
C VAL A 220 12.98 -28.54 -8.11
N ALA A 221 12.98 -29.45 -9.09
CA ALA A 221 13.85 -30.63 -9.06
C ALA A 221 15.33 -30.24 -9.05
N ALA A 222 15.75 -29.28 -9.88
CA ALA A 222 17.14 -28.82 -9.94
C ALA A 222 17.59 -28.16 -8.63
N LEU A 223 16.75 -27.30 -8.03
CA LEU A 223 17.10 -26.60 -6.78
C LEU A 223 17.04 -27.51 -5.55
N LEU A 224 16.16 -28.51 -5.50
CA LEU A 224 16.20 -29.54 -4.46
C LEU A 224 17.47 -30.39 -4.57
N GLN A 225 17.91 -30.72 -5.78
CA GLN A 225 19.14 -31.48 -6.02
C GLN A 225 20.40 -30.70 -5.60
N SER A 226 20.45 -29.40 -5.85
CA SER A 226 21.56 -28.52 -5.45
C SER A 226 21.46 -28.00 -4.00
N GLN A 227 20.39 -28.32 -3.28
CA GLN A 227 20.09 -27.85 -1.91
C GLN A 227 19.91 -26.32 -1.81
N ARG A 228 19.31 -25.71 -2.85
CA ARG A 228 19.10 -24.26 -2.99
C ARG A 228 17.64 -23.91 -3.18
N ILE A 229 16.73 -24.71 -2.62
CA ILE A 229 15.28 -24.52 -2.81
C ILE A 229 14.80 -23.16 -2.28
N THR A 230 15.49 -22.58 -1.29
CA THR A 230 15.20 -21.25 -0.76
C THR A 230 15.38 -20.13 -1.78
N GLU A 231 16.08 -20.41 -2.88
CA GLU A 231 16.30 -19.46 -3.97
C GLU A 231 15.26 -19.62 -5.09
N LEU A 232 14.26 -20.49 -4.93
CA LEU A 232 13.23 -20.73 -5.96
C LEU A 232 12.49 -19.45 -6.37
N VAL A 233 12.12 -18.60 -5.42
CA VAL A 233 11.42 -17.34 -5.73
C VAL A 233 12.40 -16.28 -6.27
N PRO A 234 13.53 -15.96 -5.61
CA PRO A 234 14.49 -15.00 -6.15
C PRO A 234 14.99 -15.32 -7.55
N LEU A 235 15.33 -16.59 -7.84
CA LEU A 235 15.84 -16.98 -9.16
C LEU A 235 14.74 -17.01 -10.24
N GLY A 236 13.47 -17.25 -9.88
CA GLY A 236 12.36 -17.11 -10.82
C GLY A 236 12.17 -15.68 -11.31
N LEU A 237 12.43 -14.68 -10.46
CA LEU A 237 12.44 -13.28 -10.89
C LEU A 237 13.56 -12.99 -11.89
N LEU A 238 14.72 -13.63 -11.74
CA LEU A 238 15.84 -13.52 -12.69
C LEU A 238 15.57 -14.28 -13.99
N ALA A 239 14.79 -15.37 -13.95
CA ALA A 239 14.49 -16.19 -15.11
C ALA A 239 13.90 -15.35 -16.25
N GLY A 240 12.97 -14.43 -15.94
CA GLY A 240 12.37 -13.52 -16.93
C GLY A 240 13.33 -12.47 -17.48
N LEU A 241 14.45 -12.16 -16.82
CA LEU A 241 15.45 -11.23 -17.34
C LEU A 241 16.27 -11.83 -18.48
N VAL A 242 16.42 -13.16 -18.49
CA VAL A 242 17.30 -13.87 -19.41
C VAL A 242 16.54 -14.53 -20.57
N THR A 243 15.24 -14.31 -20.72
CA THR A 243 14.42 -14.86 -21.82
C THR A 243 14.58 -14.09 -23.13
N ASP A 244 15.06 -12.83 -23.09
CA ASP A 244 15.29 -12.01 -24.28
C ASP A 244 16.27 -12.70 -25.27
N PRO A 245 15.99 -12.73 -26.58
CA PRO A 245 16.90 -13.31 -27.57
C PRO A 245 18.33 -12.75 -27.54
N THR A 246 18.51 -11.52 -27.09
CA THR A 246 19.80 -10.84 -27.01
C THR A 246 20.64 -11.24 -25.80
N SER A 247 20.06 -11.87 -24.77
CA SER A 247 20.73 -12.23 -23.50
C SER A 247 21.26 -13.67 -23.47
N THR A 248 21.76 -14.19 -24.60
CA THR A 248 22.15 -15.61 -24.73
C THR A 248 23.32 -15.98 -23.81
N LEU A 249 24.30 -15.08 -23.62
CA LEU A 249 25.46 -15.32 -22.77
C LEU A 249 25.05 -15.35 -21.29
N GLU A 250 24.26 -14.37 -20.87
CA GLU A 250 23.76 -14.19 -19.52
C GLU A 250 22.83 -15.35 -19.13
N ARG A 251 21.99 -15.82 -20.07
CA ARG A 251 21.21 -17.05 -19.90
C ARG A 251 22.10 -18.25 -19.67
N GLY A 252 23.15 -18.42 -20.48
CA GLY A 252 24.11 -19.52 -20.30
C GLY A 252 24.81 -19.48 -18.93
N LEU A 253 25.18 -18.29 -18.48
CA LEU A 253 25.78 -18.05 -17.16
C LEU A 253 24.79 -18.40 -16.03
N PHE A 254 23.57 -17.86 -16.07
CA PHE A 254 22.50 -18.12 -15.10
C PHE A 254 22.17 -19.62 -15.00
N LEU A 255 21.97 -20.29 -16.14
CA LEU A 255 21.68 -21.72 -16.17
C LEU A 255 22.87 -22.57 -15.70
N GLY A 256 24.09 -22.13 -16.00
CA GLY A 256 25.33 -22.80 -15.65
C GLY A 256 25.63 -22.75 -14.15
N GLU A 257 25.54 -21.56 -13.55
CA GLU A 257 25.85 -21.29 -12.14
C GLU A 257 24.91 -22.04 -11.20
N TYR A 258 23.63 -22.08 -11.54
CA TYR A 258 22.59 -22.62 -10.65
C TYR A 258 22.16 -24.05 -11.00
N GLY A 259 22.84 -24.72 -11.93
CA GLY A 259 22.56 -26.11 -12.30
C GLY A 259 21.24 -26.32 -13.05
N LEU A 260 20.74 -25.28 -13.72
CA LEU A 260 19.43 -25.24 -14.38
C LEU A 260 19.49 -25.64 -15.86
N ARG A 261 20.56 -26.31 -16.32
CA ARG A 261 20.84 -26.60 -17.75
C ARG A 261 19.77 -27.38 -18.53
N ARG A 262 18.74 -27.90 -17.84
CA ARG A 262 17.60 -28.62 -18.42
C ARG A 262 16.39 -27.73 -18.72
N LEU A 263 16.43 -26.47 -18.30
CA LEU A 263 15.36 -25.50 -18.55
C LEU A 263 15.54 -24.89 -19.93
N ASP A 264 14.44 -24.79 -20.67
CA ASP A 264 14.33 -24.01 -21.90
C ASP A 264 13.69 -22.64 -21.63
N ILE A 265 13.42 -21.85 -22.68
CA ILE A 265 12.87 -20.50 -22.55
C ILE A 265 11.44 -20.54 -21.99
N GLU A 266 10.61 -21.49 -22.43
CA GLU A 266 9.22 -21.61 -21.96
C GLU A 266 9.18 -21.95 -20.47
N ASP A 267 10.12 -22.79 -19.98
CA ASP A 267 10.26 -23.08 -18.56
C ASP A 267 10.65 -21.82 -17.76
N LEU A 268 11.54 -20.97 -18.30
CA LEU A 268 11.99 -19.74 -17.64
C LEU A 268 10.89 -18.67 -17.58
N GLU A 269 10.10 -18.54 -18.66
CA GLU A 269 8.94 -17.64 -18.72
C GLU A 269 7.88 -18.06 -17.70
N ALA A 270 7.48 -19.35 -17.68
CA ALA A 270 6.52 -19.85 -16.71
C ALA A 270 6.99 -19.66 -15.26
N TRP A 271 8.29 -19.85 -15.01
CA TRP A 271 8.87 -19.62 -13.69
C TRP A 271 8.84 -18.15 -13.28
N HIS A 272 9.11 -17.25 -14.22
CA HIS A 272 8.97 -15.82 -13.99
C HIS A 272 7.54 -15.41 -13.68
N ASP A 273 6.57 -15.92 -14.45
CA ASP A 273 5.15 -15.57 -14.29
C ASP A 273 4.61 -16.00 -12.93
N ASP A 274 4.82 -17.26 -12.53
CA ASP A 274 4.35 -17.79 -11.25
C ASP A 274 4.99 -17.08 -10.05
N THR A 275 6.29 -16.76 -10.14
CA THR A 275 7.00 -16.05 -9.05
C THR A 275 6.62 -14.58 -8.97
N SER A 276 6.44 -13.91 -10.11
CA SER A 276 5.96 -12.53 -10.16
C SER A 276 4.54 -12.42 -9.61
N GLY A 277 3.66 -13.37 -9.97
CA GLY A 277 2.30 -13.48 -9.44
C GLY A 277 2.26 -13.59 -7.91
N LEU A 278 3.12 -14.43 -7.32
CA LEU A 278 3.26 -14.51 -5.86
C LEU A 278 3.71 -13.16 -5.26
N VAL A 279 4.76 -12.56 -5.82
CA VAL A 279 5.38 -11.33 -5.28
C VAL A 279 4.43 -10.14 -5.31
N VAL A 280 3.67 -10.00 -6.39
CA VAL A 280 2.71 -8.90 -6.59
C VAL A 280 1.41 -9.16 -5.82
N GLY A 281 0.84 -10.36 -5.95
CA GLY A 281 -0.53 -10.65 -5.52
C GLY A 281 -0.67 -11.19 -4.09
N THR A 282 0.37 -11.83 -3.54
CA THR A 282 0.23 -12.59 -2.27
C THR A 282 1.11 -12.05 -1.15
N LEU A 283 2.35 -11.65 -1.44
CA LEU A 283 3.30 -11.27 -0.39
C LEU A 283 3.00 -9.90 0.24
N ILE A 284 3.12 -9.84 1.57
CA ILE A 284 3.16 -8.57 2.31
C ILE A 284 4.47 -7.81 2.06
N GLU A 285 4.47 -6.49 2.31
CA GLU A 285 5.58 -5.60 1.94
C GLU A 285 6.96 -6.03 2.48
N ARG A 286 7.03 -6.43 3.76
CA ARG A 286 8.30 -6.88 4.37
C ARG A 286 8.89 -8.09 3.65
N GLU A 287 8.01 -9.01 3.28
CA GLU A 287 8.34 -10.29 2.66
C GLU A 287 8.69 -10.16 1.18
N ARG A 288 7.95 -9.30 0.48
CA ARG A 288 8.23 -8.86 -0.89
C ARG A 288 9.61 -8.23 -0.97
N ARG A 289 9.91 -7.26 -0.10
CA ARG A 289 11.19 -6.57 -0.06
C ARG A 289 12.36 -7.54 0.15
N ALA A 290 12.25 -8.49 1.07
CA ALA A 290 13.30 -9.49 1.30
C ALA A 290 13.61 -10.35 0.06
N VAL A 291 12.58 -10.76 -0.70
CA VAL A 291 12.78 -11.50 -1.96
C VAL A 291 13.42 -10.63 -3.04
N LEU A 292 12.97 -9.38 -3.19
CA LEU A 292 13.53 -8.46 -4.17
C LEU A 292 14.99 -8.10 -3.85
N GLU A 293 15.34 -7.94 -2.57
CA GLU A 293 16.73 -7.74 -2.12
C GLU A 293 17.61 -8.96 -2.41
N SER A 294 17.09 -10.18 -2.17
CA SER A 294 17.79 -11.43 -2.50
C SER A 294 17.98 -11.61 -4.00
N ALA A 295 16.96 -11.37 -4.82
CA ALA A 295 17.06 -11.41 -6.27
C ALA A 295 18.08 -10.36 -6.78
N ALA A 296 18.04 -9.14 -6.23
CA ALA A 296 18.99 -8.11 -6.58
C ALA A 296 20.44 -8.47 -6.21
N ALA A 297 20.67 -9.28 -5.18
CA ALA A 297 21.99 -9.79 -4.84
C ALA A 297 22.51 -10.74 -5.93
N HIS A 298 21.69 -11.69 -6.39
CA HIS A 298 22.06 -12.60 -7.48
C HIS A 298 22.31 -11.88 -8.81
N VAL A 299 21.55 -10.82 -9.13
CA VAL A 299 21.81 -9.98 -10.29
C VAL A 299 23.23 -9.38 -10.25
N ARG A 300 23.68 -8.90 -9.08
CA ARG A 300 25.04 -8.36 -8.89
C ARG A 300 26.11 -9.44 -8.95
N GLU A 301 25.86 -10.60 -8.36
CA GLU A 301 26.79 -11.74 -8.39
C GLU A 301 27.07 -12.19 -9.83
N LEU A 302 26.03 -12.22 -10.67
CA LEU A 302 26.14 -12.59 -12.09
C LEU A 302 26.64 -11.44 -12.98
N ASN A 303 26.75 -10.21 -12.48
CA ASN A 303 27.06 -8.99 -13.24
C ASN A 303 26.09 -8.75 -14.43
N ILE A 304 24.79 -8.93 -14.19
CA ILE A 304 23.72 -8.78 -15.20
C ILE A 304 22.79 -7.60 -14.91
N GLU A 305 23.27 -6.57 -14.20
CA GLU A 305 22.49 -5.40 -13.80
C GLU A 305 21.78 -4.72 -14.97
N HIS A 306 22.45 -4.65 -16.13
CA HIS A 306 21.91 -4.05 -17.36
C HIS A 306 20.62 -4.73 -17.85
N LEU A 307 20.40 -6.02 -17.56
CA LEU A 307 19.14 -6.70 -17.87
C LEU A 307 18.05 -6.32 -16.85
N ALA A 308 18.43 -6.16 -15.59
CA ALA A 308 17.51 -5.81 -14.50
C ALA A 308 17.01 -4.36 -14.57
N GLU A 309 17.69 -3.46 -15.30
CA GLU A 309 17.24 -2.07 -15.55
C GLU A 309 15.84 -1.98 -16.16
N ARG A 310 15.39 -3.02 -16.88
CA ARG A 310 14.06 -3.06 -17.50
C ARG A 310 12.98 -3.63 -16.59
N SER A 311 13.35 -4.31 -15.50
CA SER A 311 12.42 -4.98 -14.59
C SER A 311 11.45 -3.99 -13.94
N GLU A 312 10.18 -4.36 -13.82
CA GLU A 312 9.17 -3.60 -13.07
C GLU A 312 9.09 -4.00 -11.58
N LEU A 313 9.90 -5.00 -11.19
CA LEU A 313 9.90 -5.56 -9.84
C LEU A 313 11.21 -5.28 -9.09
N LEU A 314 12.36 -5.42 -9.78
CA LEU A 314 13.66 -5.37 -9.14
C LEU A 314 14.15 -3.93 -8.87
N PRO A 315 14.87 -3.67 -7.76
CA PRO A 315 15.36 -2.33 -7.40
C PRO A 315 16.20 -1.62 -8.48
N GLN A 316 16.95 -2.37 -9.29
CA GLN A 316 17.71 -1.85 -10.42
C GLN A 316 16.79 -1.19 -11.46
N GLY A 317 15.62 -1.76 -11.68
CA GLY A 317 14.62 -1.25 -12.61
C GLY A 317 14.02 0.09 -12.17
N LEU A 318 13.74 0.25 -10.87
CA LEU A 318 13.34 1.55 -10.33
C LEU A 318 14.45 2.58 -10.46
N THR A 319 15.68 2.19 -10.10
CA THR A 319 16.86 3.07 -10.20
C THR A 319 17.05 3.59 -11.62
N ALA A 320 16.99 2.72 -12.63
CA ALA A 320 17.12 3.10 -14.03
C ALA A 320 16.01 4.06 -14.50
N ARG A 321 14.76 3.83 -14.06
CA ARG A 321 13.62 4.72 -14.37
C ARG A 321 13.76 6.09 -13.71
N LEU A 322 14.24 6.16 -12.46
CA LEU A 322 14.50 7.44 -11.78
C LEU A 322 15.66 8.19 -12.44
N GLU A 323 16.69 7.49 -12.93
CA GLU A 323 17.79 8.06 -13.71
C GLU A 323 17.33 8.59 -15.07
N GLU A 324 16.40 7.88 -15.74
CA GLU A 324 15.74 8.36 -16.96
C GLU A 324 14.90 9.62 -16.70
N LEU A 325 14.09 9.62 -15.63
CA LEU A 325 13.29 10.77 -15.24
C LEU A 325 14.17 11.98 -14.90
N ALA A 326 15.24 11.79 -14.13
CA ALA A 326 16.17 12.86 -13.80
C ALA A 326 16.77 13.52 -15.07
N ARG A 327 17.17 12.70 -16.05
CA ARG A 327 17.62 13.19 -17.36
C ARG A 327 16.54 13.96 -18.11
N ALA A 328 15.31 13.44 -18.15
CA ALA A 328 14.20 14.11 -18.79
C ALA A 328 13.92 15.49 -18.16
N ILE A 329 13.95 15.57 -16.82
CA ILE A 329 13.82 16.83 -16.07
C ILE A 329 14.95 17.79 -16.44
N GLU A 330 16.21 17.36 -16.37
CA GLU A 330 17.38 18.18 -16.68
C GLU A 330 17.31 18.82 -18.08
N VAL A 331 16.82 18.06 -19.08
CA VAL A 331 16.64 18.53 -20.45
C VAL A 331 15.47 19.52 -20.56
N ALA A 332 14.35 19.21 -19.90
CA ALA A 332 13.14 20.03 -19.91
C ALA A 332 13.30 21.38 -19.22
N LEU A 333 14.19 21.48 -18.24
CA LEU A 333 14.35 22.69 -17.45
C LEU A 333 14.73 23.93 -18.30
N PRO A 334 14.08 25.08 -18.06
CA PRO A 334 14.46 26.35 -18.69
C PRO A 334 15.79 26.87 -18.13
N GLY A 335 16.37 27.85 -18.84
CA GLY A 335 17.55 28.57 -18.35
C GLY A 335 17.23 29.64 -17.29
N ASP A 336 15.98 30.11 -17.22
CA ASP A 336 15.53 31.19 -16.34
C ASP A 336 14.09 30.95 -15.85
N ALA A 337 13.79 31.41 -14.63
CA ALA A 337 12.50 31.22 -13.95
C ALA A 337 11.33 31.94 -14.63
N SER A 338 11.57 32.83 -15.58
CA SER A 338 10.56 33.55 -16.36
C SER A 338 9.94 32.71 -17.47
N TYR A 339 10.56 31.59 -17.84
CA TYR A 339 10.10 30.72 -18.93
C TYR A 339 9.60 29.37 -18.40
N GLY A 340 8.62 28.78 -19.09
CA GLY A 340 8.22 27.39 -18.83
C GLY A 340 9.26 26.38 -19.32
N PRO A 341 9.02 25.07 -19.11
CA PRO A 341 9.86 24.01 -19.66
C PRO A 341 10.08 24.17 -21.18
N LYS A 342 11.24 23.72 -21.66
CA LYS A 342 11.58 23.73 -23.09
C LYS A 342 10.58 22.90 -23.89
N GLN A 343 10.36 23.28 -25.16
CA GLN A 343 9.45 22.61 -26.06
C GLN A 343 9.74 21.10 -26.16
N GLY A 344 8.70 20.26 -26.05
CA GLY A 344 8.81 18.78 -26.01
C GLY A 344 9.47 18.22 -24.74
N GLY A 345 10.01 19.08 -23.86
CA GLY A 345 10.64 18.68 -22.61
C GLY A 345 9.63 18.11 -21.62
N ILE A 346 8.45 18.74 -21.51
CA ILE A 346 7.41 18.25 -20.59
C ILE A 346 6.91 16.86 -21.00
N ASP A 347 6.65 16.61 -22.29
CA ASP A 347 6.21 15.30 -22.78
C ASP A 347 7.23 14.18 -22.48
N SER A 348 8.53 14.51 -22.56
CA SER A 348 9.61 13.58 -22.20
C SER A 348 9.62 13.26 -20.70
N VAL A 349 9.36 14.26 -19.86
CA VAL A 349 9.22 14.09 -18.40
C VAL A 349 8.00 13.23 -18.07
N GLU A 350 6.87 13.47 -18.75
CA GLU A 350 5.65 12.68 -18.56
C GLU A 350 5.87 11.22 -18.95
N LEU A 351 6.49 10.95 -20.09
CA LEU A 351 6.81 9.59 -20.52
C LEU A 351 7.74 8.87 -19.53
N ALA A 352 8.78 9.55 -19.05
CA ALA A 352 9.68 8.98 -18.05
C ALA A 352 8.97 8.74 -16.71
N TRP A 353 8.08 9.66 -16.30
CA TRP A 353 7.28 9.50 -15.09
C TRP A 353 6.31 8.32 -15.19
N GLN A 354 5.67 8.13 -16.35
CA GLN A 354 4.82 6.96 -16.61
C GLN A 354 5.59 5.65 -16.44
N ARG A 355 6.83 5.58 -16.93
CA ARG A 355 7.69 4.42 -16.73
C ARG A 355 8.03 4.18 -15.27
N VAL A 356 8.27 5.24 -14.48
CA VAL A 356 8.47 5.13 -13.03
C VAL A 356 7.23 4.54 -12.37
N LEU A 357 6.03 5.02 -12.71
CA LEU A 357 4.77 4.55 -12.13
C LEU A 357 4.45 3.07 -12.42
N GLN A 358 4.98 2.50 -13.51
CA GLN A 358 4.85 1.07 -13.81
C GLN A 358 5.61 0.17 -12.82
N HIS A 359 6.59 0.72 -12.08
CA HIS A 359 7.38 -0.07 -11.15
C HIS A 359 6.61 -0.35 -9.85
N LEU A 360 6.65 -1.60 -9.37
CA LEU A 360 5.90 -2.08 -8.19
C LEU A 360 6.11 -1.19 -6.94
N SER A 361 7.35 -0.79 -6.67
CA SER A 361 7.71 0.04 -5.51
C SER A 361 7.44 1.55 -5.68
N ALA A 362 6.89 2.02 -6.81
CA ALA A 362 6.74 3.45 -7.07
C ALA A 362 5.84 4.14 -6.02
N ARG A 363 4.78 3.47 -5.57
CA ARG A 363 3.82 4.02 -4.59
C ARG A 363 4.40 4.13 -3.17
N THR A 364 5.35 3.26 -2.81
CA THR A 364 5.92 3.20 -1.46
C THR A 364 7.26 3.92 -1.34
N SER A 365 7.92 4.20 -2.47
CA SER A 365 9.21 4.90 -2.52
C SER A 365 9.07 6.39 -2.17
N THR A 366 9.84 6.85 -1.19
CA THR A 366 9.95 8.28 -0.84
C THR A 366 10.54 9.11 -1.98
N SER A 367 11.53 8.56 -2.70
CA SER A 367 12.12 9.19 -3.88
C SER A 367 11.11 9.38 -5.01
N CYS A 368 10.14 8.46 -5.16
CA CYS A 368 9.03 8.62 -6.11
C CYS A 368 8.06 9.72 -5.68
N ARG A 369 7.79 9.91 -4.38
CA ARG A 369 6.98 11.05 -3.91
C ARG A 369 7.63 12.40 -4.21
N ALA A 370 8.95 12.50 -4.03
CA ALA A 370 9.69 13.71 -4.40
C ALA A 370 9.74 13.92 -5.92
N ALA A 371 9.84 12.83 -6.70
CA ALA A 371 9.74 12.87 -8.16
C ALA A 371 8.38 13.37 -8.64
N GLU A 372 7.28 12.83 -8.08
CA GLU A 372 5.91 13.25 -8.37
C GLU A 372 5.72 14.75 -8.12
N ALA A 373 6.21 15.24 -6.98
CA ALA A 373 6.18 16.65 -6.65
C ALA A 373 6.94 17.50 -7.69
N ALA A 374 8.12 17.07 -8.12
CA ALA A 374 8.87 17.76 -9.17
C ALA A 374 8.15 17.75 -10.53
N VAL A 375 7.49 16.65 -10.91
CA VAL A 375 6.67 16.57 -12.12
C VAL A 375 5.49 17.56 -12.04
N ARG A 376 4.76 17.61 -10.92
CA ARG A 376 3.69 18.60 -10.67
C ARG A 376 4.19 20.03 -10.83
N LEU A 377 5.34 20.33 -10.23
CA LEU A 377 5.97 21.65 -10.32
C LEU A 377 6.38 22.01 -11.75
N LEU A 378 6.88 21.05 -12.54
CA LEU A 378 7.19 21.27 -13.96
C LEU A 378 5.92 21.51 -14.79
N ARG A 379 4.84 20.77 -14.52
CA ARG A 379 3.53 21.01 -15.16
C ARG A 379 3.04 22.41 -14.86
N TRP A 380 3.12 22.84 -13.60
CA TRP A 380 2.80 24.22 -13.20
C TRP A 380 3.65 25.23 -13.96
N LEU A 381 4.98 25.06 -14.02
CA LEU A 381 5.87 25.95 -14.77
C LEU A 381 5.48 26.06 -16.26
N ALA A 382 4.89 25.01 -16.84
CA ALA A 382 4.47 24.96 -18.24
C ALA A 382 3.19 25.73 -18.52
N VAL A 383 2.21 25.69 -17.62
CA VAL A 383 0.89 26.32 -17.84
C VAL A 383 0.70 27.64 -17.12
N ASP A 384 1.56 27.96 -16.15
CA ASP A 384 1.44 29.17 -15.36
C ASP A 384 1.81 30.42 -16.16
N ALA A 385 0.93 31.41 -16.09
CA ALA A 385 1.11 32.70 -16.74
C ALA A 385 1.25 33.83 -15.68
N PRO A 386 1.97 34.92 -16.01
CA PRO A 386 2.14 36.07 -15.11
C PRO A 386 0.82 36.63 -14.59
N THR A 387 0.80 37.03 -13.32
CA THR A 387 -0.42 37.41 -12.61
C THR A 387 -0.69 38.92 -12.61
N ALA A 388 -1.93 39.30 -12.90
CA ALA A 388 -2.48 40.64 -12.70
C ALA A 388 -3.79 40.53 -11.92
N GLY A 389 -4.10 41.52 -11.07
CA GLY A 389 -5.34 41.54 -10.29
C GLY A 389 -5.19 42.27 -8.95
N GLY A 390 -6.32 42.53 -8.29
CA GLY A 390 -6.36 43.05 -6.93
C GLY A 390 -6.21 41.96 -5.86
N LEU A 391 -6.27 42.36 -4.58
CA LEU A 391 -6.07 41.46 -3.45
C LEU A 391 -7.00 40.24 -3.45
N ASP A 392 -8.29 40.42 -3.75
CA ASP A 392 -9.26 39.32 -3.79
C ASP A 392 -8.90 38.30 -4.88
N THR A 393 -8.53 38.77 -6.08
CA THR A 393 -8.09 37.89 -7.20
C THR A 393 -6.83 37.10 -6.82
N LEU A 394 -5.86 37.75 -6.17
CA LEU A 394 -4.62 37.11 -5.76
C LEU A 394 -4.83 36.15 -4.57
N THR A 395 -5.81 36.43 -3.70
CA THR A 395 -6.22 35.51 -2.62
C THR A 395 -6.84 34.24 -3.20
N HIS A 396 -7.78 34.37 -4.14
CA HIS A 396 -8.36 33.21 -4.83
C HIS A 396 -7.31 32.41 -5.58
N ARG A 397 -6.41 33.08 -6.29
CA ARG A 397 -5.30 32.41 -6.95
C ARG A 397 -4.42 31.65 -5.96
N TYR A 398 -4.14 32.22 -4.79
CA TYR A 398 -3.35 31.52 -3.78
C TYR A 398 -4.03 30.23 -3.33
N VAL A 399 -5.33 30.26 -3.08
CA VAL A 399 -6.10 29.07 -2.70
C VAL A 399 -6.19 28.04 -3.83
N ASP A 400 -6.48 28.50 -5.05
CA ASP A 400 -6.76 27.64 -6.20
C ASP A 400 -5.48 27.13 -6.89
N VAL A 401 -4.33 27.77 -6.69
CA VAL A 401 -3.09 27.49 -7.45
C VAL A 401 -1.85 27.53 -6.58
N ASP A 402 -1.47 28.71 -6.08
CA ASP A 402 -0.12 28.90 -5.54
C ASP A 402 0.09 28.12 -4.20
N GLY A 403 -0.96 27.89 -3.42
CA GLY A 403 -0.93 27.02 -2.24
C GLY A 403 -0.75 25.53 -2.57
N TRP A 404 -1.18 25.09 -3.75
CA TRP A 404 -0.86 23.75 -4.26
C TRP A 404 0.60 23.65 -4.70
N VAL A 405 1.16 24.73 -5.26
CA VAL A 405 2.60 24.82 -5.55
C VAL A 405 3.41 24.73 -4.26
N ASP A 406 2.98 25.44 -3.21
CA ASP A 406 3.62 25.40 -1.90
C ASP A 406 3.55 23.98 -1.30
N ALA A 407 2.43 23.25 -1.45
CA ALA A 407 2.32 21.85 -1.04
C ALA A 407 3.31 20.94 -1.78
N ALA A 408 3.40 21.07 -3.11
CA ALA A 408 4.37 20.32 -3.91
C ALA A 408 5.82 20.69 -3.56
N LEU A 409 6.12 21.96 -3.25
CA LEU A 409 7.44 22.37 -2.77
C LEU A 409 7.78 21.71 -1.43
N VAL A 410 6.84 21.65 -0.48
CA VAL A 410 7.05 20.93 0.80
C VAL A 410 7.43 19.48 0.53
N THR A 411 6.70 18.76 -0.34
CA THR A 411 7.03 17.38 -0.70
C THR A 411 8.37 17.24 -1.42
N ALA A 412 8.66 18.10 -2.40
CA ALA A 412 9.91 18.06 -3.16
C ALA A 412 11.15 18.29 -2.28
N HIS A 413 11.03 19.15 -1.27
CA HIS A 413 12.10 19.43 -0.31
C HIS A 413 12.43 18.26 0.62
N ARG A 414 11.56 17.26 0.76
CA ARG A 414 11.87 16.01 1.49
C ARG A 414 12.99 15.22 0.78
N GLY A 415 13.16 15.46 -0.52
CA GLY A 415 14.29 14.97 -1.30
C GLY A 415 14.17 13.51 -1.71
N SER A 416 15.25 13.03 -2.31
CA SER A 416 15.39 11.70 -2.89
C SER A 416 16.74 11.12 -2.46
N ASP A 417 16.78 9.83 -2.12
CA ASP A 417 18.03 9.10 -1.88
C ASP A 417 18.80 8.81 -3.19
N HIS A 418 18.10 8.89 -4.33
CA HIS A 418 18.69 8.81 -5.66
C HIS A 418 19.37 10.14 -6.03
N ARG A 419 20.71 10.12 -6.11
CA ARG A 419 21.54 11.33 -6.25
C ARG A 419 21.19 12.23 -7.44
N ARG A 420 21.16 11.69 -8.66
CA ARG A 420 20.93 12.50 -9.87
C ARG A 420 19.54 13.14 -9.87
N LEU A 421 18.53 12.38 -9.45
CA LEU A 421 17.18 12.87 -9.25
C LEU A 421 17.15 13.99 -8.20
N ALA A 422 17.84 13.85 -7.06
CA ALA A 422 17.92 14.91 -6.06
C ALA A 422 18.55 16.21 -6.62
N GLU A 423 19.59 16.11 -7.45
CA GLU A 423 20.21 17.24 -8.14
C GLU A 423 19.23 17.90 -9.13
N ALA A 424 18.46 17.11 -9.89
CA ALA A 424 17.43 17.60 -10.80
C ALA A 424 16.28 18.31 -10.05
N ILE A 425 15.77 17.71 -8.97
CA ILE A 425 14.72 18.27 -8.11
C ILE A 425 15.19 19.60 -7.49
N THR A 426 16.44 19.68 -7.05
CA THR A 426 17.01 20.93 -6.49
C THR A 426 16.92 22.08 -7.48
N ARG A 427 17.15 21.82 -8.77
CA ARG A 427 17.03 22.85 -9.83
C ARG A 427 15.58 23.24 -10.09
N VAL A 428 14.64 22.28 -10.05
CA VAL A 428 13.20 22.56 -10.14
C VAL A 428 12.77 23.47 -8.98
N ILE A 429 13.13 23.11 -7.75
CA ILE A 429 12.85 23.91 -6.55
C ILE A 429 13.35 25.35 -6.71
N ALA A 430 14.60 25.54 -7.14
CA ALA A 430 15.17 26.88 -7.29
C ALA A 430 14.39 27.77 -8.27
N LEU A 431 13.96 27.21 -9.41
CA LEU A 431 13.18 27.94 -10.42
C LEU A 431 11.76 28.27 -9.93
N VAL A 432 11.10 27.30 -9.30
CA VAL A 432 9.75 27.47 -8.75
C VAL A 432 9.76 28.53 -7.66
N THR A 433 10.68 28.43 -6.69
CA THR A 433 10.81 29.41 -5.60
C THR A 433 11.08 30.81 -6.14
N ALA A 434 11.91 30.96 -7.17
CA ALA A 434 12.15 32.25 -7.80
C ALA A 434 10.88 32.84 -8.44
N ARG A 435 10.09 32.03 -9.15
CA ARG A 435 8.82 32.48 -9.74
C ARG A 435 7.77 32.80 -8.66
N ARG A 436 7.62 31.94 -7.65
CA ARG A 436 6.70 32.12 -6.51
C ARG A 436 7.02 33.37 -5.70
N ARG A 437 8.29 33.69 -5.45
CA ARG A 437 8.68 34.95 -4.81
C ARG A 437 8.15 36.18 -5.55
N GLY A 438 8.13 36.14 -6.88
CA GLY A 438 7.51 37.18 -7.68
C GLY A 438 5.99 37.32 -7.46
N HIS A 439 5.29 36.22 -7.20
CA HIS A 439 3.85 36.20 -6.92
C HIS A 439 3.57 36.72 -5.51
N ASP A 440 4.38 36.29 -4.53
CA ASP A 440 4.26 36.72 -3.13
C ASP A 440 4.45 38.22 -2.99
N ARG A 441 5.46 38.79 -3.69
CA ARG A 441 5.68 40.23 -3.75
C ARG A 441 4.49 40.98 -4.35
N ARG A 442 3.86 40.46 -5.42
CA ARG A 442 2.65 41.07 -6.00
C ARG A 442 1.45 41.00 -5.05
N PHE A 443 1.26 39.87 -4.38
CA PHE A 443 0.23 39.73 -3.34
C PHE A 443 0.45 40.74 -2.21
N ALA A 444 1.68 40.85 -1.70
CA ALA A 444 2.03 41.76 -0.62
C ALA A 444 1.82 43.24 -1.00
N THR A 445 2.13 43.63 -2.24
CA THR A 445 1.80 44.97 -2.76
C THR A 445 0.28 45.19 -2.79
N ALA A 446 -0.50 44.26 -3.35
CA ALA A 446 -1.95 44.37 -3.36
C ALA A 446 -2.57 44.43 -1.94
N LEU A 447 -1.97 43.70 -0.98
CA LEU A 447 -2.33 43.75 0.43
C LEU A 447 -2.08 45.14 1.03
N ALA A 448 -0.93 45.75 0.75
CA ALA A 448 -0.59 47.08 1.22
C ALA A 448 -1.49 48.18 0.62
N ASP A 449 -1.87 48.03 -0.65
CA ASP A 449 -2.71 49.00 -1.37
C ASP A 449 -4.21 48.87 -1.02
N THR A 450 -4.61 47.84 -0.27
CA THR A 450 -6.01 47.54 0.05
C THR A 450 -6.26 47.55 1.57
N PRO A 451 -6.31 48.75 2.22
CA PRO A 451 -6.50 48.85 3.68
C PRO A 451 -7.88 48.37 4.16
N HIS A 452 -8.86 48.26 3.24
CA HIS A 452 -10.20 47.76 3.50
C HIS A 452 -10.55 46.63 2.52
N PRO A 453 -10.08 45.38 2.76
CA PRO A 453 -10.38 44.26 1.88
C PRO A 453 -11.88 43.93 1.86
N THR A 454 -12.35 43.45 0.72
CA THR A 454 -13.76 43.05 0.49
C THR A 454 -13.98 41.54 0.56
N GLY A 455 -12.92 40.74 0.40
CA GLY A 455 -12.96 39.29 0.58
C GLY A 455 -13.16 38.83 2.03
N ALA A 456 -13.10 37.51 2.24
CA ALA A 456 -13.29 36.92 3.57
C ALA A 456 -12.17 37.34 4.54
N LEU A 457 -12.55 37.74 5.75
CA LEU A 457 -11.64 38.14 6.81
C LEU A 457 -11.76 37.18 8.00
N VAL A 458 -10.64 36.91 8.68
CA VAL A 458 -10.61 35.95 9.80
C VAL A 458 -11.56 36.35 10.93
N GLU A 459 -11.66 37.66 11.22
CA GLU A 459 -12.58 38.23 12.21
C GLU A 459 -14.07 38.13 11.82
N GLN A 460 -14.38 37.78 10.58
CA GLN A 460 -15.75 37.63 10.07
C GLN A 460 -16.19 36.18 9.95
N LEU A 461 -15.27 35.21 10.00
CA LEU A 461 -15.59 33.80 9.77
C LEU A 461 -16.59 33.24 10.78
N LEU A 462 -16.40 33.55 12.07
CA LEU A 462 -17.29 33.07 13.10
C LEU A 462 -18.73 33.64 12.89
N PRO A 463 -18.93 34.97 12.76
CA PRO A 463 -20.25 35.54 12.44
C PRO A 463 -20.88 35.14 11.10
N ALA A 464 -20.08 35.03 10.03
CA ALA A 464 -20.59 34.89 8.66
C ALA A 464 -20.69 33.44 8.16
N VAL A 465 -19.93 32.51 8.75
CA VAL A 465 -19.86 31.10 8.31
C VAL A 465 -20.30 30.15 9.43
N VAL A 466 -19.64 30.23 10.59
CA VAL A 466 -19.79 29.21 11.64
C VAL A 466 -21.12 29.35 12.38
N LEU A 467 -21.51 30.56 12.80
CA LEU A 467 -22.77 30.77 13.52
C LEU A 467 -24.01 30.48 12.65
N PRO A 468 -24.08 30.87 11.36
CA PRO A 468 -25.15 30.44 10.47
C PRO A 468 -25.25 28.92 10.34
N LEU A 469 -24.13 28.22 10.13
CA LEU A 469 -24.10 26.76 10.04
C LEU A 469 -24.58 26.09 11.34
N ALA A 470 -24.13 26.60 12.49
CA ALA A 470 -24.52 26.10 13.81
C ALA A 470 -26.02 26.27 14.13
N LYS A 471 -26.72 27.21 13.46
CA LYS A 471 -28.17 27.38 13.58
C LYS A 471 -28.95 26.33 12.78
N SER A 472 -28.38 25.83 11.68
CA SER A 472 -29.02 24.82 10.83
C SER A 472 -28.60 23.38 11.16
N ALA A 473 -27.37 23.18 11.66
CA ALA A 473 -26.82 21.87 11.94
C ALA A 473 -25.83 21.90 13.13
N PRO A 474 -25.76 20.84 13.95
CA PRO A 474 -24.71 20.71 14.96
C PRO A 474 -23.33 20.86 14.33
N THR A 475 -22.50 21.74 14.89
CA THR A 475 -21.24 22.17 14.28
C THR A 475 -20.07 22.02 15.26
N LEU A 476 -18.92 21.62 14.74
CA LEU A 476 -17.62 21.68 15.42
C LEU A 476 -16.73 22.67 14.65
N LEU A 477 -16.26 23.72 15.31
CA LEU A 477 -15.20 24.59 14.82
C LEU A 477 -13.86 24.07 15.33
N ILE A 478 -12.93 23.78 14.42
CA ILE A 478 -11.55 23.45 14.74
C ILE A 478 -10.68 24.61 14.24
N VAL A 479 -10.03 25.30 15.17
CA VAL A 479 -9.02 26.31 14.86
C VAL A 479 -7.66 25.66 15.02
N VAL A 480 -6.97 25.40 13.93
CA VAL A 480 -5.58 24.92 13.95
C VAL A 480 -4.70 26.15 13.86
N ASP A 481 -3.95 26.43 14.93
CA ASP A 481 -2.99 27.53 14.97
C ASP A 481 -1.94 27.35 13.88
N ALA A 482 -1.56 28.42 13.17
CA ALA A 482 -0.52 28.39 12.14
C ALA A 482 -0.73 27.38 10.98
N LEU A 483 -1.96 27.10 10.54
CA LEU A 483 -2.25 26.14 9.45
C LEU A 483 -2.28 26.84 8.07
N PRO A 484 -1.30 26.58 7.18
CA PRO A 484 -1.25 27.18 5.86
C PRO A 484 -2.20 26.46 4.89
N VAL A 485 -2.54 27.13 3.80
CA VAL A 485 -3.36 26.55 2.71
C VAL A 485 -2.75 25.25 2.16
N ALA A 486 -1.42 25.19 2.03
CA ALA A 486 -0.70 24.01 1.54
C ALA A 486 -1.02 22.74 2.36
N ALA A 487 -0.95 22.84 3.69
CA ALA A 487 -1.27 21.74 4.60
C ALA A 487 -2.76 21.40 4.61
N ALA A 488 -3.63 22.41 4.50
CA ALA A 488 -5.08 22.20 4.45
C ALA A 488 -5.53 21.42 3.19
N THR A 489 -4.82 21.56 2.08
CA THR A 489 -5.07 20.75 0.88
C THR A 489 -4.84 19.27 1.14
N GLU A 490 -3.73 18.90 1.78
CA GLU A 490 -3.45 17.51 2.17
C GLU A 490 -4.47 17.01 3.21
N LEU A 491 -4.83 17.86 4.16
CA LEU A 491 -5.82 17.56 5.19
C LEU A 491 -7.20 17.23 4.60
N ALA A 492 -7.65 18.02 3.62
CA ALA A 492 -8.93 17.80 2.95
C ALA A 492 -8.93 16.47 2.17
N ALA A 493 -7.83 16.14 1.47
CA ALA A 493 -7.69 14.87 0.78
C ALA A 493 -7.74 13.68 1.75
N ALA A 494 -6.99 13.74 2.85
CA ALA A 494 -7.01 12.71 3.89
C ALA A 494 -8.38 12.58 4.59
N ALA A 495 -9.10 13.69 4.75
CA ALA A 495 -10.44 13.68 5.33
C ALA A 495 -11.44 12.97 4.40
N ALA A 496 -11.31 13.15 3.08
CA ALA A 496 -12.13 12.47 2.09
C ALA A 496 -11.95 10.94 2.13
N GLU A 497 -10.72 10.45 2.33
CA GLU A 497 -10.43 9.01 2.47
C GLU A 497 -11.14 8.36 3.66
N VAL A 498 -11.43 9.12 4.72
CA VAL A 498 -12.13 8.64 5.93
C VAL A 498 -13.62 9.04 5.95
N GLY A 499 -14.18 9.42 4.81
CA GLY A 499 -15.62 9.57 4.60
C GLY A 499 -16.19 10.97 4.79
N TRP A 500 -15.35 12.01 4.87
CA TRP A 500 -15.81 13.40 4.81
C TRP A 500 -16.04 13.87 3.38
N THR A 501 -16.95 14.82 3.19
CA THR A 501 -17.10 15.58 1.95
C THR A 501 -16.82 17.05 2.23
N GLU A 502 -15.97 17.67 1.41
CA GLU A 502 -15.71 19.11 1.47
C GLU A 502 -16.79 19.89 0.73
N ALA A 503 -17.21 21.01 1.31
CA ALA A 503 -18.17 21.94 0.76
C ALA A 503 -17.62 23.37 0.80
N GLY A 504 -18.14 24.22 -0.08
CA GLY A 504 -17.87 25.64 -0.11
C GLY A 504 -18.69 26.40 0.91
N VAL A 505 -18.18 27.57 1.31
CA VAL A 505 -18.82 28.50 2.24
C VAL A 505 -19.16 29.80 1.51
N LEU A 506 -20.01 30.63 2.13
CA LEU A 506 -20.36 31.96 1.59
C LEU A 506 -20.97 31.92 0.16
N GLY A 507 -21.64 30.82 -0.20
CA GLY A 507 -22.23 30.64 -1.54
C GLY A 507 -21.23 30.36 -2.65
N SER A 508 -19.95 30.13 -2.31
CA SER A 508 -18.89 29.83 -3.27
C SER A 508 -18.89 28.34 -3.65
N SER A 509 -18.75 28.03 -4.94
CA SER A 509 -18.41 26.66 -5.40
C SER A 509 -16.91 26.36 -5.35
N ARG A 510 -16.10 27.27 -4.82
CA ARG A 510 -14.64 27.14 -4.64
C ARG A 510 -14.24 27.16 -3.17
N ARG A 511 -13.09 26.55 -2.87
CA ARG A 511 -12.48 26.64 -1.54
C ARG A 511 -12.24 28.11 -1.18
N THR A 512 -12.56 28.46 0.05
CA THR A 512 -12.44 29.85 0.54
C THR A 512 -11.15 30.02 1.33
N GLY A 513 -10.43 31.11 1.05
CA GLY A 513 -9.34 31.61 1.87
C GLY A 513 -9.75 32.91 2.54
N ALA A 514 -9.40 33.08 3.82
CA ALA A 514 -9.63 34.32 4.55
C ALA A 514 -8.31 35.03 4.86
N LEU A 515 -8.34 36.35 5.02
CA LEU A 515 -7.16 37.13 5.38
C LEU A 515 -7.00 37.17 6.90
N ALA A 516 -5.83 36.79 7.39
CA ALA A 516 -5.39 36.98 8.77
C ALA A 516 -5.32 38.47 9.14
N VAL A 517 -5.33 38.77 10.44
CA VAL A 517 -5.08 40.11 10.97
C VAL A 517 -3.59 40.42 10.88
N LEU A 518 -3.22 41.70 10.69
CA LEU A 518 -1.82 42.09 10.52
C LEU A 518 -1.26 42.77 11.78
N PRO A 519 0.03 42.58 12.08
CA PRO A 519 0.86 41.41 11.76
C PRO A 519 0.18 40.07 12.09
N THR A 520 0.45 39.02 11.30
CA THR A 520 -0.20 37.69 11.41
C THR A 520 0.29 36.91 12.61
N LEU A 521 -0.04 37.39 13.81
CA LEU A 521 0.35 36.83 15.09
C LEU A 521 -0.86 36.21 15.79
N THR A 522 -0.66 35.08 16.47
CA THR A 522 -1.71 34.33 17.17
C THR A 522 -2.58 35.20 18.07
N GLN A 523 -1.96 36.01 18.93
CA GLN A 523 -2.66 36.87 19.91
C GLN A 523 -3.56 37.93 19.25
N ARG A 524 -3.38 38.20 17.96
CA ARG A 524 -4.17 39.14 17.15
C ARG A 524 -5.20 38.41 16.31
N SER A 525 -4.74 37.52 15.43
CA SER A 525 -5.61 36.84 14.48
C SER A 525 -6.59 35.90 15.17
N ARG A 526 -6.13 35.07 16.12
CA ARG A 526 -6.99 34.09 16.80
C ARG A 526 -7.97 34.77 17.74
N CYS A 527 -7.48 35.77 18.47
CA CYS A 527 -8.34 36.62 19.29
C CYS A 527 -9.42 37.30 18.45
N SER A 528 -9.07 37.82 17.27
CA SER A 528 -10.05 38.46 16.39
C SER A 528 -11.05 37.48 15.80
N LEU A 529 -10.61 36.28 15.40
CA LEU A 529 -11.47 35.19 14.92
C LEU A 529 -12.52 34.80 15.96
N LEU A 530 -12.08 34.53 17.19
CA LEU A 530 -12.94 34.03 18.27
C LEU A 530 -13.80 35.13 18.89
N ALA A 531 -13.38 36.40 18.81
CA ALA A 531 -14.17 37.55 19.25
C ALA A 531 -15.14 38.09 18.17
N GLY A 532 -14.92 37.77 16.90
CA GLY A 532 -15.70 38.28 15.76
C GLY A 532 -15.50 39.78 15.50
N GLU A 533 -14.42 40.36 16.02
CA GLU A 533 -14.06 41.77 15.91
C GLU A 533 -12.53 41.90 16.01
N LEU A 534 -11.95 42.95 15.41
CA LEU A 534 -10.51 43.20 15.48
C LEU A 534 -10.06 43.44 16.92
N ARG A 535 -9.24 42.53 17.45
CA ARG A 535 -8.83 42.52 18.85
C ARG A 535 -7.54 41.76 19.09
N GLU A 536 -6.76 42.21 20.07
CA GLU A 536 -5.60 41.50 20.60
C GLU A 536 -5.90 41.01 22.03
N GLY A 537 -5.47 39.78 22.37
CA GLY A 537 -5.69 39.23 23.69
C GLY A 537 -5.22 37.78 23.88
N SER A 538 -5.43 37.28 25.09
CA SER A 538 -5.14 35.88 25.49
C SER A 538 -6.37 34.97 25.33
N ASP A 539 -6.19 33.67 25.60
CA ASP A 539 -7.27 32.66 25.65
C ASP A 539 -8.48 33.09 26.50
N ALA A 540 -8.28 33.89 27.54
CA ALA A 540 -9.37 34.42 28.36
C ALA A 540 -10.22 35.46 27.60
N THR A 541 -9.58 36.27 26.76
CA THR A 541 -10.23 37.26 25.90
C THR A 541 -10.97 36.56 24.77
N GLU A 542 -10.33 35.58 24.14
CA GLU A 542 -10.93 34.68 23.14
C GLU A 542 -12.20 34.01 23.67
N ARG A 543 -12.13 33.38 24.85
CA ARG A 543 -13.27 32.74 25.49
C ARG A 543 -14.40 33.72 25.77
N THR A 544 -14.08 34.91 26.27
CA THR A 544 -15.08 35.95 26.57
C THR A 544 -15.80 36.43 25.31
N GLY A 545 -15.05 36.66 24.22
CA GLY A 545 -15.59 37.05 22.93
C GLY A 545 -16.47 35.97 22.31
N PHE A 546 -15.99 34.72 22.29
CA PHE A 546 -16.72 33.58 21.75
C PHE A 546 -18.06 33.37 22.47
N LEU A 547 -18.05 33.43 23.81
CA LEU A 547 -19.27 33.31 24.61
C LEU A 547 -20.24 34.46 24.35
N LYS A 548 -19.75 35.69 24.20
CA LYS A 548 -20.61 36.85 23.84
C LYS A 548 -21.31 36.61 22.51
N LEU A 549 -20.60 36.16 21.48
CA LEU A 549 -21.18 35.86 20.17
C LEU A 549 -22.22 34.74 20.22
N LEU A 550 -21.99 33.69 21.01
CA LEU A 550 -22.98 32.63 21.21
C LEU A 550 -24.28 33.17 21.82
N ARG A 551 -24.19 34.07 22.82
CA ARG A 551 -25.36 34.72 23.41
C ARG A 551 -26.12 35.55 22.39
N ASP A 552 -25.39 36.40 21.66
CA ASP A 552 -25.96 37.28 20.64
C ASP A 552 -26.63 36.47 19.51
N ALA A 553 -26.08 35.30 19.17
CA ALA A 553 -26.61 34.38 18.18
C ALA A 553 -27.71 33.43 18.71
N LYS A 554 -28.01 33.45 20.02
CA LYS A 554 -28.94 32.53 20.72
C LYS A 554 -28.54 31.05 20.62
N LEU A 555 -27.24 30.79 20.69
CA LEU A 555 -26.63 29.45 20.66
C LEU A 555 -25.93 29.10 21.99
N GLU A 556 -26.13 29.89 23.05
CA GLU A 556 -25.55 29.63 24.36
C GLU A 556 -26.10 28.34 25.00
N ALA A 557 -25.25 27.62 25.72
CA ALA A 557 -25.67 26.44 26.48
C ALA A 557 -26.45 26.85 27.74
N ALA A 558 -27.30 25.95 28.23
CA ALA A 558 -28.02 26.16 29.50
C ALA A 558 -27.06 26.44 30.67
N PRO A 559 -27.47 27.24 31.68
CA PRO A 559 -26.63 27.56 32.84
C PRO A 559 -26.05 26.32 33.53
N GLY A 560 -24.78 26.39 33.93
CA GLY A 560 -24.09 25.32 34.66
C GLY A 560 -23.38 24.28 33.78
N ARG A 561 -23.42 24.42 32.45
CA ARG A 561 -22.62 23.61 31.52
C ARG A 561 -21.23 24.23 31.31
N THR A 562 -20.21 23.40 31.08
CA THR A 562 -18.88 23.89 30.67
C THR A 562 -18.98 24.67 29.35
N ASP A 563 -18.20 25.74 29.22
CA ASP A 563 -18.22 26.54 27.99
C ASP A 563 -17.77 25.68 26.79
N PRO A 564 -18.42 25.82 25.63
CA PRO A 564 -18.18 24.95 24.49
C PRO A 564 -16.94 25.38 23.68
N ILE A 565 -15.89 25.88 24.34
CA ILE A 565 -14.62 26.24 23.74
C ILE A 565 -13.47 25.64 24.56
N PHE A 566 -12.63 24.86 23.87
CA PHE A 566 -11.55 24.09 24.48
C PHE A 566 -10.20 24.47 23.88
N HIS A 567 -9.34 25.03 24.73
CA HIS A 567 -7.93 25.30 24.43
C HIS A 567 -7.04 24.15 24.88
N LYS A 568 -5.74 24.22 24.53
CA LYS A 568 -4.71 23.20 24.79
C LYS A 568 -4.84 22.49 26.15
N LYS A 569 -4.88 23.24 27.26
CA LYS A 569 -4.96 22.64 28.61
C LYS A 569 -6.17 21.73 28.80
N ALA A 570 -7.33 22.07 28.22
CA ALA A 570 -8.52 21.24 28.32
C ALA A 570 -8.44 20.01 27.39
N LEU A 571 -7.90 20.19 26.19
CA LEU A 571 -7.71 19.10 25.23
C LEU A 571 -6.71 18.04 25.74
N ASP A 572 -5.65 18.47 26.43
CA ASP A 572 -4.59 17.59 26.94
C ASP A 572 -4.99 16.81 28.20
N THR A 573 -6.16 17.07 28.79
CA THR A 573 -6.68 16.32 29.96
C THR A 573 -7.30 14.98 29.57
N VAL A 574 -6.61 14.23 28.71
CA VAL A 574 -7.06 12.93 28.19
C VAL A 574 -6.87 11.84 29.25
N PRO A 575 -7.94 11.14 29.68
CA PRO A 575 -7.82 9.99 30.58
C PRO A 575 -7.03 8.84 29.95
N ALA A 576 -6.38 8.02 30.77
CA ALA A 576 -5.68 6.84 30.28
C ALA A 576 -6.65 5.90 29.52
N GLY A 577 -6.27 5.52 28.30
CA GLY A 577 -7.06 4.65 27.42
C GLY A 577 -8.18 5.35 26.63
N ALA A 578 -8.25 6.68 26.66
CA ALA A 578 -9.16 7.47 25.81
C ALA A 578 -8.37 8.28 24.76
N ASP A 579 -9.05 8.68 23.68
CA ASP A 579 -8.46 9.51 22.62
C ASP A 579 -8.78 11.01 22.77
N LEU A 580 -9.71 11.37 23.66
CA LEU A 580 -10.12 12.75 23.95
C LEU A 580 -10.39 12.93 25.45
N ALA A 581 -10.23 14.16 25.93
CA ALA A 581 -10.69 14.56 27.26
C ALA A 581 -12.21 14.37 27.41
N THR A 582 -12.65 13.88 28.57
CA THR A 582 -14.06 13.54 28.84
C THR A 582 -15.01 14.71 28.56
N ASP A 583 -14.65 15.92 28.99
CA ASP A 583 -15.48 17.11 28.79
C ASP A 583 -15.60 17.50 27.31
N VAL A 584 -14.56 17.27 26.52
CA VAL A 584 -14.52 17.54 25.07
C VAL A 584 -15.40 16.53 24.33
N ALA A 585 -15.22 15.23 24.62
CA ALA A 585 -16.03 14.16 24.04
C ALA A 585 -17.52 14.34 24.35
N ASN A 586 -17.85 14.66 25.61
CA ASN A 586 -19.23 14.93 26.04
C ASN A 586 -19.81 16.17 25.35
N ALA A 587 -19.01 17.23 25.15
CA ALA A 587 -19.45 18.41 24.42
C ALA A 587 -19.81 18.10 22.97
N ILE A 588 -18.96 17.34 22.30
CA ILE A 588 -19.17 16.96 20.90
C ILE A 588 -20.41 16.05 20.78
N ALA A 589 -20.61 15.10 21.70
CA ALA A 589 -21.79 14.23 21.68
C ALA A 589 -23.13 14.97 21.93
N ASP A 590 -23.12 16.08 22.68
CA ASP A 590 -24.31 16.85 23.02
C ASP A 590 -24.76 17.80 21.88
N THR A 591 -25.35 17.23 20.83
CA THR A 591 -25.79 18.01 19.65
C THR A 591 -26.99 18.91 19.93
N THR A 592 -27.81 18.59 20.93
CA THR A 592 -29.02 19.37 21.27
C THR A 592 -28.72 20.53 22.21
N GLY A 593 -27.90 20.32 23.24
CA GLY A 593 -27.56 21.34 24.21
C GLY A 593 -26.34 22.19 23.84
N ARG A 594 -25.52 21.73 22.89
CA ARG A 594 -24.33 22.42 22.37
C ARG A 594 -24.32 22.39 20.84
N PRO A 595 -25.11 23.27 20.19
CA PRO A 595 -25.16 23.33 18.73
C PRO A 595 -23.81 23.71 18.12
N LEU A 596 -22.98 24.49 18.82
CA LEU A 596 -21.61 24.81 18.42
C LEU A 596 -20.61 24.39 19.51
N VAL A 597 -19.55 23.70 19.11
CA VAL A 597 -18.36 23.42 19.94
C VAL A 597 -17.13 23.94 19.20
N ALA A 598 -16.17 24.52 19.91
CA ALA A 598 -14.90 24.99 19.35
C ALA A 598 -13.71 24.29 20.02
N ALA A 599 -12.74 23.85 19.23
CA ALA A 599 -11.47 23.30 19.68
C ALA A 599 -10.32 24.09 19.05
N VAL A 600 -9.36 24.52 19.88
CA VAL A 600 -8.18 25.30 19.45
C VAL A 600 -6.93 24.42 19.60
N LEU A 601 -6.31 24.07 18.46
CA LEU A 601 -5.14 23.19 18.37
C LEU A 601 -3.88 24.03 18.16
N ASN A 602 -3.03 24.19 19.18
CA ASN A 602 -1.79 24.99 19.12
C ASN A 602 -0.57 24.23 18.58
N PHE A 603 -0.75 22.99 18.12
CA PHE A 603 0.34 22.05 17.89
C PHE A 603 1.34 22.49 16.81
N VAL A 604 0.87 23.12 15.74
CA VAL A 604 1.76 23.56 14.65
C VAL A 604 2.70 24.66 15.15
N ASP A 605 2.18 25.71 15.77
CA ASP A 605 2.99 26.83 16.29
C ASP A 605 4.01 26.39 17.36
N ASP A 606 3.59 25.54 18.31
CA ASP A 606 4.49 24.96 19.32
C ASP A 606 5.67 24.20 18.66
N THR A 607 5.41 23.51 17.55
CA THR A 607 6.43 22.74 16.83
C THR A 607 7.37 23.64 16.02
N LEU A 608 6.87 24.73 15.41
CA LEU A 608 7.67 25.73 14.70
C LEU A 608 8.72 26.41 15.60
N HIS A 609 8.50 26.42 16.92
CA HIS A 609 9.44 26.98 17.89
C HIS A 609 10.56 26.02 18.34
N HIS A 610 10.41 24.70 18.14
CA HIS A 610 11.26 23.72 18.83
C HIS A 610 11.82 22.57 17.98
N THR A 611 11.16 22.16 16.89
CA THR A 611 11.52 20.95 16.12
C THR A 611 11.57 21.22 14.62
N ASP A 612 12.51 20.62 13.89
CA ASP A 612 12.65 20.77 12.43
C ASP A 612 11.34 20.37 11.69
N PRO A 613 10.55 21.34 11.17
CA PRO A 613 9.24 21.09 10.60
C PRO A 613 9.35 20.68 9.13
N GLY A 614 10.55 20.76 8.53
CA GLY A 614 10.79 20.33 7.15
C GLY A 614 10.56 18.84 6.94
N GLY A 615 10.57 18.03 8.02
CA GLY A 615 10.24 16.61 8.01
C GLY A 615 8.89 16.25 8.64
N THR A 616 8.08 17.22 9.07
CA THR A 616 6.78 16.95 9.70
C THR A 616 5.65 17.10 8.68
N ASP A 617 4.93 16.01 8.41
CA ASP A 617 3.70 16.05 7.61
C ASP A 617 2.60 16.66 8.48
N TRP A 618 1.87 17.66 8.01
CA TRP A 618 0.79 18.33 8.76
C TRP A 618 -0.57 17.72 8.38
N GLY A 619 -0.80 16.48 8.78
CA GLY A 619 -1.98 15.69 8.43
C GLY A 619 -2.87 15.33 9.62
N ILE A 620 -3.94 14.59 9.34
CA ILE A 620 -4.93 14.11 10.33
C ILE A 620 -4.27 13.32 11.48
N ASP A 621 -3.22 12.56 11.17
CA ASP A 621 -2.49 11.71 12.13
C ASP A 621 -1.48 12.43 13.00
N THR A 622 -0.91 13.52 12.48
CA THR A 622 0.24 14.18 13.10
C THR A 622 -0.17 15.42 13.88
N ILE A 623 -1.24 16.10 13.46
CA ILE A 623 -1.83 17.19 14.24
C ILE A 623 -2.53 16.59 15.46
N THR A 624 -1.96 16.82 16.62
CA THR A 624 -2.43 16.27 17.89
C THR A 624 -3.93 16.56 18.10
N HIS A 625 -4.69 15.53 18.52
CA HIS A 625 -6.14 15.49 18.73
C HIS A 625 -7.02 15.57 17.46
N LEU A 626 -6.50 15.92 16.28
CA LEU A 626 -7.32 16.18 15.09
C LEU A 626 -8.11 14.94 14.62
N ARG A 627 -7.46 13.78 14.48
CA ARG A 627 -8.13 12.51 14.16
C ARG A 627 -9.28 12.21 15.11
N ALA A 628 -9.03 12.33 16.41
CA ALA A 628 -10.00 11.98 17.44
C ALA A 628 -11.20 12.95 17.44
N LEU A 629 -10.95 14.25 17.24
CA LEU A 629 -11.99 15.27 17.08
C LEU A 629 -12.87 15.01 15.87
N LEU A 630 -12.27 14.69 14.71
CA LEU A 630 -13.01 14.36 13.49
C LEU A 630 -13.86 13.10 13.68
N GLN A 631 -13.30 12.03 14.25
CA GLN A 631 -14.06 10.81 14.53
C GLN A 631 -15.21 11.03 15.52
N ALA A 632 -15.01 11.87 16.54
CA ALA A 632 -16.08 12.24 17.46
C ALA A 632 -17.18 13.07 16.77
N ALA A 633 -16.81 14.02 15.92
CA ALA A 633 -17.75 14.83 15.14
C ALA A 633 -18.56 13.97 14.16
N GLN A 634 -17.90 13.05 13.46
CA GLN A 634 -18.53 12.12 12.53
C GLN A 634 -19.57 11.24 13.25
N ARG A 635 -19.22 10.65 14.40
CA ARG A 635 -20.14 9.85 15.23
C ARG A 635 -21.33 10.65 15.75
N ALA A 636 -21.11 11.92 16.07
CA ALA A 636 -22.16 12.82 16.55
C ALA A 636 -23.01 13.44 15.42
N GLY A 637 -22.65 13.23 14.15
CA GLY A 637 -23.33 13.84 13.00
C GLY A 637 -23.15 15.35 12.92
N ARG A 638 -21.98 15.87 13.34
CA ARG A 638 -21.65 17.30 13.24
C ARG A 638 -21.06 17.64 11.89
N ALA A 639 -21.42 18.80 11.35
CA ALA A 639 -20.61 19.49 10.35
C ALA A 639 -19.35 20.06 11.03
N VAL A 640 -18.24 20.15 10.29
CA VAL A 640 -16.96 20.62 10.81
C VAL A 640 -16.48 21.82 9.98
N ILE A 641 -16.08 22.89 10.64
CA ILE A 641 -15.29 23.95 10.02
C ILE A 641 -13.86 23.82 10.53
N ILE A 642 -12.89 23.61 9.64
CA ILE A 642 -11.46 23.70 9.98
C ILE A 642 -10.93 24.99 9.38
N THR A 643 -10.32 25.82 10.21
CA THR A 643 -9.67 27.06 9.77
C THR A 643 -8.45 27.37 10.63
N SER A 644 -7.81 28.49 10.33
CA SER A 644 -6.63 28.96 11.03
C SER A 644 -6.74 30.44 11.36
N ASP A 645 -5.89 30.88 12.27
CA ASP A 645 -5.68 32.28 12.60
C ASP A 645 -4.64 32.94 11.68
N HIS A 646 -3.57 32.23 11.34
CA HIS A 646 -2.60 32.59 10.32
C HIS A 646 -1.96 31.34 9.71
N GLY A 647 -1.26 31.48 8.60
CA GLY A 647 -0.41 30.39 8.10
C GLY A 647 1.02 30.50 8.62
N HIS A 648 1.94 29.74 8.02
CA HIS A 648 3.36 29.80 8.34
C HIS A 648 4.23 29.57 7.10
N ILE A 649 5.51 29.95 7.23
CA ILE A 649 6.59 29.53 6.34
C ILE A 649 7.57 28.62 7.08
N ILE A 650 8.23 27.73 6.36
CA ILE A 650 9.22 26.79 6.89
C ILE A 650 10.64 27.37 6.73
N GLU A 651 11.45 27.33 7.78
CA GLU A 651 12.87 27.67 7.69
C GLU A 651 13.63 26.59 6.93
N ARG A 652 14.46 27.00 5.96
CA ARG A 652 15.26 26.08 5.13
C ARG A 652 16.77 26.31 5.24
N ARG A 653 17.18 26.97 6.34
CA ARG A 653 18.54 27.47 6.61
C ARG A 653 19.07 28.44 5.56
N THR A 654 18.14 29.16 4.91
CA THR A 654 18.43 30.17 3.89
C THR A 654 18.12 31.58 4.37
N SER A 655 17.49 31.74 5.54
CA SER A 655 17.08 33.05 6.04
C SER A 655 18.25 33.87 6.60
N VAL A 656 18.14 35.19 6.41
CA VAL A 656 19.07 36.19 6.89
C VAL A 656 18.41 36.98 8.02
N LYS A 657 19.14 37.13 9.14
CA LYS A 657 18.72 38.03 10.21
C LYS A 657 18.90 39.48 9.76
N ARG A 658 17.88 40.30 9.92
CA ARG A 658 17.99 41.76 9.86
C ARG A 658 17.79 42.34 11.25
N ASP A 659 18.70 43.21 11.68
CA ASP A 659 18.56 43.89 12.97
C ASP A 659 17.61 45.11 12.82
N ARG A 660 16.64 45.19 13.73
CA ARG A 660 15.58 46.21 13.81
C ARG A 660 15.36 46.62 15.27
N VAL A 661 14.85 47.83 15.48
CA VAL A 661 14.66 48.40 16.83
C VAL A 661 13.33 47.94 17.43
N THR A 662 12.24 48.10 16.68
CA THR A 662 10.89 47.79 17.16
C THR A 662 10.38 46.54 16.47
N VAL A 663 10.54 45.35 17.05
CA VAL A 663 10.15 44.08 16.41
C VAL A 663 8.81 43.58 16.92
N TYR A 664 7.97 43.08 16.02
CA TYR A 664 6.74 42.33 16.31
C TYR A 664 6.92 40.88 15.81
N GLY A 665 7.09 39.93 16.74
CA GLY A 665 7.35 38.53 16.38
C GLY A 665 8.68 38.34 15.65
N GLN A 666 8.71 37.48 14.63
CA GLN A 666 9.93 37.19 13.85
C GLN A 666 9.94 37.87 12.47
N ARG A 667 8.79 38.38 12.01
CA ARG A 667 8.58 38.79 10.61
C ARG A 667 7.90 40.14 10.42
N ALA A 668 7.80 40.94 11.48
CA ALA A 668 7.32 42.32 11.40
C ALA A 668 8.15 43.28 12.26
N HIS A 669 8.21 44.56 11.88
CA HIS A 669 8.82 45.63 12.68
C HIS A 669 8.13 47.00 12.51
N GLY A 670 8.29 47.87 13.52
CA GLY A 670 7.73 49.22 13.61
C GLY A 670 8.64 50.33 13.09
N ASP A 671 9.84 50.02 12.59
CA ASP A 671 10.77 51.00 12.02
C ASP A 671 10.28 51.49 10.63
N LEU A 672 9.20 52.28 10.59
CA LEU A 672 8.42 52.58 9.36
C LEU A 672 9.19 53.32 8.26
N ASP A 673 10.25 54.05 8.61
CA ASP A 673 11.08 54.79 7.66
C ASP A 673 12.19 53.91 7.02
N ARG A 674 12.28 52.64 7.44
CA ARG A 674 13.30 51.69 6.99
C ARG A 674 12.66 50.45 6.38
N VAL A 675 12.26 50.56 5.11
CA VAL A 675 11.76 49.44 4.30
C VAL A 675 12.85 49.01 3.33
N GLU A 676 13.34 47.77 3.44
CA GLU A 676 14.38 47.21 2.58
C GLU A 676 13.77 46.21 1.55
N ASP A 677 14.55 45.74 0.57
CA ASP A 677 14.04 44.76 -0.42
C ASP A 677 13.53 43.49 0.26
N GLY A 678 12.41 42.97 -0.25
CA GLY A 678 11.68 41.85 0.34
C GLY A 678 10.80 42.22 1.55
N GLU A 679 10.67 43.51 1.88
CA GLU A 679 9.77 44.02 2.92
C GLU A 679 8.68 44.92 2.31
N ILE A 680 7.54 45.05 3.00
CA ILE A 680 6.42 45.90 2.58
C ILE A 680 5.89 46.70 3.78
N LEU A 681 5.63 47.99 3.61
CA LEU A 681 4.94 48.83 4.60
C LEU A 681 3.44 48.71 4.38
N VAL A 682 2.71 48.31 5.42
CA VAL A 682 1.24 48.21 5.41
C VAL A 682 0.64 49.15 6.43
N ARG A 683 -0.48 49.78 6.06
CA ARG A 683 -1.25 50.69 6.91
C ARG A 683 -2.73 50.36 6.81
N GLY A 684 -3.46 50.47 7.91
CA GLY A 684 -4.91 50.30 7.88
C GLY A 684 -5.49 49.80 9.20
N PRO A 685 -6.83 49.72 9.29
CA PRO A 685 -7.52 49.34 10.52
C PRO A 685 -7.20 47.90 10.97
N ARG A 686 -6.81 47.02 10.04
CA ARG A 686 -6.44 45.62 10.33
C ARG A 686 -4.98 45.46 10.77
N VAL A 687 -4.23 46.56 10.87
CA VAL A 687 -2.86 46.58 11.41
C VAL A 687 -2.95 46.91 12.90
N LEU A 688 -2.93 45.89 13.75
CA LEU A 688 -3.06 46.04 15.20
C LEU A 688 -1.72 46.45 15.85
N THR A 689 -1.23 47.62 15.48
CA THR A 689 -0.12 48.32 16.16
C THR A 689 -0.60 49.67 16.66
N ASP A 690 0.12 50.28 17.60
CA ASP A 690 -0.25 51.59 18.17
C ASP A 690 -0.41 52.68 17.10
N SER A 691 0.30 52.56 15.97
CA SER A 691 0.29 53.52 14.86
C SER A 691 -0.65 53.14 13.71
N GLY A 692 -1.28 51.95 13.75
CA GLY A 692 -2.03 51.40 12.61
C GLY A 692 -1.15 51.14 11.38
N ALA A 693 0.16 50.96 11.58
CA ALA A 693 1.16 50.79 10.52
C ALA A 693 2.29 49.85 10.97
N VAL A 694 2.83 49.08 10.02
CA VAL A 694 3.91 48.12 10.28
C VAL A 694 4.65 47.75 9.00
N VAL A 695 5.94 47.42 9.10
CA VAL A 695 6.72 46.81 8.02
C VAL A 695 6.70 45.30 8.19
N LEU A 696 6.32 44.58 7.15
CA LEU A 696 6.19 43.12 7.12
C LEU A 696 7.23 42.51 6.17
N ALA A 697 7.87 41.43 6.58
CA ALA A 697 8.68 40.61 5.69
C ALA A 697 7.77 39.89 4.69
N VAL A 698 8.09 39.98 3.41
CA VAL A 698 7.40 39.27 2.33
C VAL A 698 8.20 38.03 1.97
N ASP A 699 9.48 38.19 1.68
CA ASP A 699 10.35 37.08 1.31
C ASP A 699 10.52 36.11 2.50
N ASP A 700 10.48 34.82 2.21
CA ASP A 700 10.67 33.73 3.18
C ASP A 700 12.09 33.68 3.77
N THR A 701 13.04 34.38 3.16
CA THR A 701 14.45 34.48 3.59
C THR A 701 14.72 35.59 4.61
N ILE A 702 13.71 36.28 5.13
CA ILE A 702 13.89 37.39 6.09
C ILE A 702 13.36 37.02 7.47
N ARG A 703 14.14 37.32 8.51
CA ARG A 703 13.73 37.24 9.92
C ARG A 703 14.38 38.33 10.77
N TYR A 704 13.75 38.67 11.89
CA TYR A 704 14.23 39.72 12.80
C TYR A 704 14.78 39.17 14.14
N GLY A 705 14.53 37.91 14.47
CA GLY A 705 15.04 37.25 15.67
C GLY A 705 15.87 36.00 15.38
N PRO A 706 16.05 35.10 16.38
CA PRO A 706 16.83 33.87 16.23
C PRO A 706 16.21 32.91 15.20
N VAL A 707 17.01 31.94 14.76
CA VAL A 707 16.54 30.89 13.85
C VAL A 707 15.55 30.00 14.58
N ASN A 708 14.35 29.87 14.00
CA ASN A 708 13.33 28.90 14.41
C ASN A 708 13.12 27.90 13.28
N ALA A 709 12.28 26.91 13.56
CA ALA A 709 11.92 25.85 12.64
C ALA A 709 10.97 26.35 11.53
N GLY A 710 10.14 27.33 11.84
CA GLY A 710 9.46 28.17 10.86
C GLY A 710 9.01 29.49 11.48
N TYR A 711 8.26 30.26 10.71
CA TYR A 711 7.91 31.63 11.07
C TYR A 711 6.51 32.02 10.60
N HIS A 712 5.96 33.00 11.30
CA HIS A 712 4.75 33.72 10.93
C HIS A 712 4.94 35.21 11.32
N GLY A 713 3.97 36.06 10.94
CA GLY A 713 3.91 37.47 11.30
C GLY A 713 4.19 38.42 10.13
N GLY A 714 4.52 37.91 8.94
CA GLY A 714 4.85 38.66 7.73
C GLY A 714 3.65 38.92 6.81
N ALA A 715 3.97 39.20 5.54
CA ALA A 715 3.03 39.52 4.46
C ALA A 715 3.06 38.52 3.30
N SER A 716 3.79 37.40 3.44
CA SER A 716 3.68 36.31 2.47
C SER A 716 2.23 35.78 2.45
N PRO A 717 1.65 35.45 1.28
CA PRO A 717 0.33 34.82 1.23
C PRO A 717 0.26 33.52 2.04
N ALA A 718 1.38 32.79 2.19
CA ALA A 718 1.46 31.61 3.05
C ALA A 718 1.27 31.89 4.54
N GLU A 719 1.46 33.14 4.97
CA GLU A 719 1.21 33.59 6.34
C GLU A 719 -0.17 34.28 6.46
N VAL A 720 -0.56 35.04 5.43
CA VAL A 720 -1.74 35.91 5.45
C VAL A 720 -3.03 35.19 5.07
N VAL A 721 -3.00 34.25 4.13
CA VAL A 721 -4.20 33.56 3.65
C VAL A 721 -4.39 32.28 4.44
N VAL A 722 -5.50 32.18 5.18
CA VAL A 722 -5.86 31.00 5.95
C VAL A 722 -6.96 30.19 5.27
N PRO A 723 -6.90 28.84 5.34
CA PRO A 723 -7.91 27.97 4.73
C PRO A 723 -9.24 28.03 5.51
N VAL A 724 -10.35 27.86 4.80
CA VAL A 724 -11.67 27.63 5.40
C VAL A 724 -12.25 26.34 4.78
N LEU A 725 -12.02 25.22 5.45
CA LEU A 725 -12.56 23.91 5.06
C LEU A 725 -13.89 23.68 5.75
N ALA A 726 -14.96 23.46 4.99
CA ALA A 726 -16.23 22.98 5.54
C ALA A 726 -16.40 21.50 5.19
N LEU A 727 -16.47 20.65 6.20
CA LEU A 727 -16.60 19.20 6.05
C LEU A 727 -17.96 18.75 6.58
N HIS A 728 -18.61 17.85 5.86
CA HIS A 728 -19.84 17.23 6.28
C HIS A 728 -19.86 15.74 5.93
N THR A 729 -20.77 15.00 6.55
CA THR A 729 -21.11 13.63 6.18
C THR A 729 -22.58 13.56 5.78
N GLY A 730 -22.92 12.70 4.81
CA GLY A 730 -24.29 12.59 4.32
C GLY A 730 -24.77 13.81 3.55
N GLU A 731 -25.97 14.32 3.88
CA GLU A 731 -26.57 15.46 3.18
C GLU A 731 -25.79 16.75 3.44
N CYS A 732 -25.61 17.56 2.40
CA CYS A 732 -24.94 18.86 2.52
C CYS A 732 -25.89 19.86 3.20
N PRO A 733 -25.50 20.48 4.34
CA PRO A 733 -26.30 21.53 4.98
C PRO A 733 -26.62 22.69 4.03
N ASP A 734 -27.84 23.25 4.11
CA ASP A 734 -28.31 24.34 3.23
C ASP A 734 -27.45 25.61 3.23
N THR A 735 -26.70 25.84 4.32
CA THR A 735 -25.77 26.98 4.45
C THR A 735 -24.44 26.76 3.73
N LEU A 736 -24.17 25.53 3.28
CA LEU A 736 -22.97 25.15 2.54
C LEU A 736 -23.31 24.96 1.06
N THR A 737 -22.30 25.09 0.20
CA THR A 737 -22.44 24.96 -1.25
C THR A 737 -21.61 23.77 -1.74
N ALA A 738 -22.11 23.01 -2.70
CA ALA A 738 -21.31 21.94 -3.31
C ALA A 738 -20.03 22.53 -3.93
N LEU A 739 -18.90 21.88 -3.69
CA LEU A 739 -17.59 22.30 -4.18
C LEU A 739 -17.34 21.73 -5.58
N ASP A 740 -16.82 22.57 -6.47
CA ASP A 740 -16.20 22.11 -7.72
C ASP A 740 -14.89 21.35 -7.41
N PRO A 741 -14.33 20.57 -8.35
CA PRO A 741 -13.02 19.96 -8.17
C PRO A 741 -11.96 21.01 -7.78
N VAL A 742 -11.38 20.85 -6.59
CA VAL A 742 -10.42 21.80 -6.02
C VAL A 742 -9.00 21.63 -6.56
N GLU A 743 -8.69 20.45 -7.10
CA GLU A 743 -7.37 20.15 -7.64
C GLU A 743 -7.14 20.93 -8.94
N PRO A 744 -6.00 21.66 -9.06
CA PRO A 744 -5.62 22.29 -10.30
C PRO A 744 -5.46 21.23 -11.40
N ARG A 745 -5.78 21.61 -12.65
CA ARG A 745 -5.65 20.70 -13.81
C ARG A 745 -4.26 20.05 -13.95
N TRP A 746 -3.21 20.79 -13.58
CA TRP A 746 -1.81 20.33 -13.65
C TRP A 746 -1.40 19.41 -12.49
N TRP A 747 -2.28 19.17 -11.51
CA TRP A 747 -1.95 18.40 -10.30
C TRP A 747 -1.77 16.91 -10.59
N HIS A 748 -2.64 16.31 -11.41
CA HIS A 748 -2.57 14.88 -11.75
C HIS A 748 -2.34 14.63 -13.23
N SER A 749 -2.87 15.50 -14.09
CA SER A 749 -2.88 15.26 -15.54
C SER A 749 -1.67 15.90 -16.24
N PRO A 750 -1.10 15.22 -17.25
CA PRO A 750 -0.17 15.85 -18.17
C PRO A 750 -0.75 17.12 -18.78
N VAL A 751 0.08 18.15 -18.89
CA VAL A 751 -0.30 19.41 -19.53
C VAL A 751 0.15 19.41 -20.98
N ARG A 752 -0.75 19.74 -21.90
CA ARG A 752 -0.39 19.98 -23.30
C ARG A 752 -0.03 21.46 -23.45
N LEU A 753 1.19 21.71 -23.91
CA LEU A 753 1.56 23.04 -24.37
C LEU A 753 0.95 23.21 -25.76
N ASP A 754 -0.20 23.89 -25.83
CA ASP A 754 -0.75 24.28 -27.12
C ASP A 754 0.30 25.16 -27.83
N THR A 755 0.73 24.73 -29.02
CA THR A 755 1.38 25.65 -29.95
C THR A 755 0.36 26.74 -30.24
N PRO A 756 0.67 28.05 -30.11
CA PRO A 756 -0.34 29.09 -30.27
C PRO A 756 -1.01 28.92 -31.63
N GLU A 757 -2.25 28.43 -31.59
CA GLU A 757 -3.09 28.31 -32.77
C GLU A 757 -3.35 29.74 -33.22
N ALA A 758 -2.94 30.07 -34.45
CA ALA A 758 -3.29 31.33 -35.05
C ALA A 758 -4.83 31.45 -35.00
N SER A 759 -5.34 32.48 -34.31
CA SER A 759 -6.78 32.74 -34.19
C SER A 759 -7.50 32.42 -35.49
N PRO A 760 -8.54 31.56 -35.48
CA PRO A 760 -9.30 31.30 -36.68
C PRO A 760 -9.92 32.63 -37.14
N ALA A 761 -9.60 33.03 -38.37
CA ALA A 761 -10.27 34.15 -39.02
C ALA A 761 -11.79 33.90 -39.02
N PRO A 762 -12.62 34.95 -38.88
CA PRO A 762 -14.07 34.80 -38.75
C PRO A 762 -14.65 34.03 -39.94
N ALA A 763 -15.38 32.95 -39.64
CA ALA A 763 -15.99 32.07 -40.62
C ALA A 763 -16.92 32.84 -41.57
N VAL A 764 -16.61 32.79 -42.86
CA VAL A 764 -17.54 33.15 -43.92
C VAL A 764 -18.70 32.15 -43.88
N LYS A 765 -19.93 32.65 -43.73
CA LYS A 765 -21.17 31.85 -43.80
C LYS A 765 -21.21 31.08 -45.13
N GLN A 766 -21.05 29.76 -45.08
CA GLN A 766 -21.41 28.89 -46.19
C GLN A 766 -22.91 28.60 -46.19
N ALA A 767 -23.50 28.71 -47.38
CA ALA A 767 -24.89 28.45 -47.68
C ALA A 767 -25.22 26.95 -47.63
N ALA A 768 -26.51 26.65 -47.50
CA ALA A 768 -27.09 25.31 -47.41
C ALA A 768 -26.66 24.37 -48.57
N PRO A 769 -26.53 23.06 -48.32
CA PRO A 769 -26.13 22.11 -49.37
C PRO A 769 -27.27 21.87 -50.37
N THR A 770 -26.90 21.67 -51.63
CA THR A 770 -27.80 21.25 -52.72
C THR A 770 -27.65 19.76 -53.01
N LEU A 771 -28.70 19.19 -53.59
CA LEU A 771 -29.12 17.79 -53.53
C LEU A 771 -28.39 16.80 -54.48
N PHE A 772 -27.20 17.10 -54.99
CA PHE A 772 -26.49 16.17 -55.87
C PHE A 772 -24.98 16.39 -55.76
N ASP A 773 -24.31 15.58 -54.96
CA ASP A 773 -22.94 15.15 -55.19
C ASP A 773 -22.74 13.78 -54.53
N ASN A 774 -22.40 12.80 -55.37
CA ASN A 774 -22.03 11.44 -54.98
C ASN A 774 -20.53 11.45 -54.72
N ASP A 775 -20.12 11.26 -53.47
CA ASP A 775 -18.78 10.78 -53.13
C ASP A 775 -18.91 9.43 -52.44
N GLU A 776 -18.15 8.47 -52.96
CA GLU A 776 -17.96 7.13 -52.40
C GLU A 776 -17.55 7.23 -50.93
N PRO A 777 -18.08 6.37 -50.04
CA PRO A 777 -17.64 6.34 -48.65
C PRO A 777 -16.17 5.92 -48.60
N ALA A 778 -15.30 6.88 -48.29
CA ALA A 778 -14.01 6.58 -47.72
C ALA A 778 -14.23 5.66 -46.52
N ALA A 779 -13.54 4.51 -46.52
CA ALA A 779 -13.59 3.55 -45.43
C ALA A 779 -13.28 4.27 -44.10
N PRO A 780 -14.03 4.01 -43.03
CA PRO A 780 -13.72 4.57 -41.73
C PRO A 780 -12.35 4.07 -41.26
N ASP A 781 -11.53 5.01 -40.81
CA ASP A 781 -10.23 4.78 -40.18
C ASP A 781 -10.45 4.03 -38.86
N ASN A 782 -10.51 2.69 -38.95
CA ASN A 782 -10.67 1.81 -37.82
C ASN A 782 -9.32 1.65 -37.11
N GLY A 783 -9.07 2.49 -36.11
CA GLY A 783 -8.03 2.24 -35.11
C GLY A 783 -7.62 3.49 -34.34
N THR A 784 -8.28 3.76 -33.20
CA THR A 784 -7.66 4.45 -32.04
C THR A 784 -8.64 4.68 -30.87
N ASP A 785 -9.96 4.72 -31.07
CA ASP A 785 -10.92 4.95 -29.97
C ASP A 785 -11.53 3.64 -29.45
N VAL A 786 -10.81 2.97 -28.55
CA VAL A 786 -11.24 1.72 -27.88
C VAL A 786 -12.55 1.93 -27.10
N ALA A 787 -12.76 3.10 -26.49
CA ALA A 787 -14.00 3.40 -25.76
C ALA A 787 -15.21 3.42 -26.72
N ALA A 788 -15.08 4.02 -27.91
CA ALA A 788 -16.13 3.96 -28.92
C ALA A 788 -16.38 2.54 -29.45
N GLN A 789 -15.32 1.74 -29.58
CA GLN A 789 -15.45 0.34 -30.00
C GLN A 789 -16.22 -0.50 -28.98
N VAL A 790 -15.95 -0.35 -27.67
CA VAL A 790 -16.72 -1.00 -26.60
C VAL A 790 -18.20 -0.68 -26.71
N LEU A 791 -18.55 0.61 -26.81
CA LEU A 791 -19.93 1.06 -26.89
C LEU A 791 -20.67 0.57 -28.15
N ALA A 792 -19.94 0.29 -29.24
CA ALA A 792 -20.51 -0.18 -30.49
C ALA A 792 -20.80 -1.70 -30.52
N THR A 793 -20.37 -2.45 -29.50
CA THR A 793 -20.52 -3.91 -29.47
C THR A 793 -21.95 -4.33 -29.08
N THR A 794 -22.37 -5.50 -29.59
CA THR A 794 -23.63 -6.13 -29.18
C THR A 794 -23.60 -6.55 -27.71
N VAL A 795 -22.41 -6.91 -27.19
CA VAL A 795 -22.18 -7.26 -25.78
C VAL A 795 -22.53 -6.07 -24.87
N PHE A 796 -22.07 -4.86 -25.20
CA PHE A 796 -22.41 -3.66 -24.44
C PHE A 796 -23.91 -3.35 -24.44
N ALA A 797 -24.56 -3.44 -25.61
CA ALA A 797 -26.01 -3.25 -25.71
C ALA A 797 -26.81 -4.28 -24.89
N ASP A 798 -26.34 -5.54 -24.87
CA ASP A 798 -26.94 -6.61 -24.07
C ASP A 798 -26.72 -6.41 -22.57
N GLN A 799 -25.53 -5.96 -22.14
CA GLN A 799 -25.24 -5.63 -20.74
C GLN A 799 -26.08 -4.46 -20.23
N ILE A 800 -26.24 -3.39 -21.03
CA ILE A 800 -27.13 -2.27 -20.69
C ILE A 800 -28.58 -2.75 -20.49
N ARG A 801 -29.06 -3.66 -21.36
CA ARG A 801 -30.41 -4.24 -21.27
C ARG A 801 -30.57 -5.15 -20.04
N LEU A 802 -29.57 -5.97 -19.72
CA LEU A 802 -29.56 -6.89 -18.57
C LEU A 802 -29.45 -6.15 -17.23
N ALA A 803 -28.63 -5.10 -17.17
CA ALA A 803 -28.46 -4.27 -15.98
C ALA A 803 -29.75 -3.46 -15.63
N GLY A 804 -30.70 -3.33 -16.57
CA GLY A 804 -32.03 -2.79 -16.31
C GLY A 804 -32.02 -1.28 -16.08
N ARG A 805 -32.50 -0.80 -14.94
CA ARG A 805 -32.60 0.64 -14.65
C ARG A 805 -31.23 1.20 -14.26
N ILE A 806 -30.52 1.78 -15.22
CA ILE A 806 -29.23 2.45 -15.05
C ILE A 806 -29.46 3.96 -15.11
N VAL A 807 -28.81 4.71 -14.20
CA VAL A 807 -28.91 6.18 -14.13
C VAL A 807 -27.79 6.85 -14.93
N VAL A 808 -26.63 6.19 -15.01
CA VAL A 808 -25.47 6.63 -15.80
C VAL A 808 -25.76 6.48 -17.30
N ARG A 809 -25.47 7.53 -18.08
CA ARG A 809 -25.69 7.57 -19.53
C ARG A 809 -24.49 7.03 -20.30
N GLU A 810 -24.71 6.59 -21.53
CA GLU A 810 -23.64 6.03 -22.39
C GLU A 810 -22.50 7.03 -22.65
N ASP A 811 -22.79 8.32 -22.81
CA ASP A 811 -21.78 9.37 -22.96
C ASP A 811 -20.90 9.52 -21.70
N GLN A 812 -21.47 9.33 -20.51
CA GLN A 812 -20.73 9.33 -19.25
C GLN A 812 -19.84 8.09 -19.10
N ILE A 813 -20.34 6.92 -19.53
CA ILE A 813 -19.53 5.67 -19.56
C ILE A 813 -18.36 5.83 -20.54
N ARG A 814 -18.61 6.39 -21.73
CA ARG A 814 -17.56 6.70 -22.71
C ARG A 814 -16.51 7.65 -22.12
N ALA A 815 -16.92 8.74 -21.50
CA ALA A 815 -16.00 9.70 -20.91
C ALA A 815 -15.10 9.08 -19.83
N LEU A 816 -15.68 8.22 -18.97
CA LEU A 816 -14.92 7.47 -17.97
C LEU A 816 -13.94 6.48 -18.61
N LEU A 817 -14.38 5.68 -19.58
CA LEU A 817 -13.52 4.75 -20.31
C LEU A 817 -12.39 5.47 -21.04
N THR A 818 -12.69 6.57 -21.75
CA THR A 818 -11.68 7.37 -22.44
C THR A 818 -10.65 7.92 -21.45
N ALA A 819 -11.06 8.37 -20.27
CA ALA A 819 -10.13 8.86 -19.27
C ALA A 819 -9.29 7.75 -18.64
N LEU A 820 -9.88 6.58 -18.35
CA LEU A 820 -9.14 5.41 -17.85
C LEU A 820 -8.17 4.87 -18.91
N LEU A 821 -8.56 4.81 -20.17
CA LEU A 821 -7.72 4.44 -21.32
C LEU A 821 -6.69 5.52 -21.69
N ALA A 822 -6.86 6.75 -21.22
CA ALA A 822 -5.85 7.79 -21.29
C ALA A 822 -4.94 7.81 -20.04
N ALA A 823 -5.40 7.23 -18.92
CA ALA A 823 -4.68 7.19 -17.68
C ALA A 823 -3.53 6.16 -17.75
N PRO A 824 -2.31 6.52 -17.30
CA PRO A 824 -1.13 5.66 -17.45
C PRO A 824 -1.21 4.32 -16.72
N ALA A 825 -1.78 4.30 -15.51
CA ALA A 825 -1.99 3.08 -14.72
C ALA A 825 -3.37 2.45 -14.98
N ARG A 826 -4.07 2.92 -16.01
CA ARG A 826 -5.50 2.65 -16.21
C ARG A 826 -6.35 3.00 -15.00
N GLU A 827 -5.85 3.91 -14.17
CA GLU A 827 -6.45 4.30 -12.90
C GLU A 827 -6.69 5.81 -12.87
N VAL A 828 -7.86 6.21 -12.38
CA VAL A 828 -8.17 7.60 -12.03
C VAL A 828 -8.66 7.65 -10.60
N THR A 829 -8.45 8.78 -9.91
CA THR A 829 -9.01 8.93 -8.56
C THR A 829 -10.54 8.89 -8.63
N THR A 830 -11.17 8.42 -7.55
CA THR A 830 -12.64 8.48 -7.39
C THR A 830 -13.19 9.90 -7.57
N ALA A 831 -12.43 10.93 -7.17
CA ALA A 831 -12.77 12.33 -7.40
C ALA A 831 -12.74 12.70 -8.89
N HIS A 832 -11.71 12.27 -9.63
CA HIS A 832 -11.65 12.48 -11.08
C HIS A 832 -12.78 11.74 -11.79
N ALA A 833 -13.03 10.47 -11.43
CA ALA A 833 -14.17 9.71 -11.95
C ALA A 833 -15.51 10.42 -11.67
N ALA A 834 -15.67 11.03 -10.50
CA ALA A 834 -16.86 11.81 -10.17
C ALA A 834 -17.04 13.01 -11.09
N ALA A 835 -15.95 13.76 -11.35
CA ALA A 835 -15.96 14.89 -12.27
C ALA A 835 -16.36 14.47 -13.71
N LEU A 836 -15.81 13.36 -14.22
CA LEU A 836 -16.15 12.84 -15.55
C LEU A 836 -17.62 12.40 -15.67
N LEU A 837 -18.15 11.81 -14.60
CA LEU A 837 -19.55 11.38 -14.54
C LEU A 837 -20.50 12.56 -14.22
N GLY A 838 -20.00 13.77 -13.96
CA GLY A 838 -20.83 14.91 -13.55
C GLY A 838 -21.53 14.70 -12.21
N LEU A 839 -20.88 13.99 -11.29
CA LEU A 839 -21.37 13.62 -9.97
C LEU A 839 -20.47 14.20 -8.86
N THR A 840 -21.00 14.28 -7.64
CA THR A 840 -20.18 14.56 -6.45
C THR A 840 -19.41 13.30 -6.02
N PRO A 841 -18.21 13.42 -5.41
CA PRO A 841 -17.44 12.26 -4.92
C PRO A 841 -18.25 11.35 -3.99
N SER A 842 -19.12 11.91 -3.16
CA SER A 842 -20.03 11.16 -2.27
C SER A 842 -21.07 10.28 -2.99
N ARG A 843 -21.38 10.57 -4.26
CA ARG A 843 -22.37 9.85 -5.07
C ARG A 843 -21.74 8.95 -6.14
N VAL A 844 -20.42 9.08 -6.35
CA VAL A 844 -19.71 8.40 -7.44
C VAL A 844 -19.67 6.89 -7.25
N GLY A 845 -19.56 6.39 -6.01
CA GLY A 845 -19.47 4.95 -5.74
C GLY A 845 -20.67 4.16 -6.27
N GLY A 846 -21.89 4.69 -6.09
CA GLY A 846 -23.10 4.06 -6.62
C GLY A 846 -23.18 4.07 -8.15
N ALA A 847 -22.67 5.13 -8.79
CA ALA A 847 -22.58 5.22 -10.25
C ALA A 847 -21.52 4.28 -10.81
N LEU A 848 -20.34 4.20 -10.18
CA LEU A 848 -19.26 3.29 -10.55
C LEU A 848 -19.68 1.83 -10.42
N LEU A 849 -20.47 1.45 -9.41
CA LEU A 849 -21.06 0.12 -9.32
C LEU A 849 -22.04 -0.18 -10.47
N GLN A 850 -22.76 0.83 -10.96
CA GLN A 850 -23.61 0.66 -12.15
C GLN A 850 -22.78 0.49 -13.42
N VAL A 851 -21.70 1.26 -13.59
CA VAL A 851 -20.77 1.10 -14.71
C VAL A 851 -20.07 -0.25 -14.64
N LYS A 852 -19.59 -0.66 -13.47
CA LYS A 852 -19.00 -1.97 -13.20
C LYS A 852 -19.93 -3.10 -13.63
N ARG A 853 -21.22 -3.03 -13.28
CA ARG A 853 -22.21 -4.04 -13.70
C ARG A 853 -22.40 -4.12 -15.23
N VAL A 854 -22.11 -3.04 -15.96
CA VAL A 854 -22.19 -3.02 -17.44
C VAL A 854 -20.90 -3.54 -18.06
N LEU A 855 -19.75 -3.24 -17.46
CA LEU A 855 -18.43 -3.59 -17.99
C LEU A 855 -17.95 -4.99 -17.58
N ASP A 856 -18.32 -5.46 -16.39
CA ASP A 856 -17.94 -6.79 -15.88
C ASP A 856 -18.90 -7.85 -16.44
N VAL A 857 -18.52 -8.46 -17.57
CA VAL A 857 -19.29 -9.50 -18.24
C VAL A 857 -19.05 -10.85 -17.56
N GLU A 858 -20.12 -11.57 -17.24
CA GLU A 858 -20.07 -12.92 -16.64
C GLU A 858 -19.31 -13.02 -15.30
N GLY A 859 -19.16 -11.89 -14.60
CA GLY A 859 -18.50 -11.83 -13.29
C GLY A 859 -16.97 -11.70 -13.34
N TYR A 860 -16.40 -11.53 -14.53
CA TYR A 860 -14.99 -11.20 -14.70
C TYR A 860 -14.77 -9.69 -14.54
N GLU A 861 -13.78 -9.33 -13.73
CA GLU A 861 -13.57 -7.94 -13.33
C GLU A 861 -12.89 -7.12 -14.43
N VAL A 862 -13.57 -6.09 -14.94
CA VAL A 862 -13.03 -5.13 -15.91
C VAL A 862 -12.79 -3.78 -15.25
N LEU A 863 -13.75 -3.32 -14.45
CA LEU A 863 -13.64 -2.06 -13.71
C LEU A 863 -13.24 -2.33 -12.26
N LEU A 864 -12.00 -2.02 -11.89
CA LEU A 864 -11.45 -2.22 -10.55
C LEU A 864 -11.86 -1.05 -9.65
N LEU A 865 -12.46 -1.34 -8.50
CA LEU A 865 -12.86 -0.32 -7.52
C LEU A 865 -12.10 -0.56 -6.21
N ASP A 866 -11.06 0.23 -5.99
CA ASP A 866 -10.28 0.23 -4.74
C ASP A 866 -10.50 1.55 -3.98
N SER A 867 -10.19 1.56 -2.68
CA SER A 867 -10.48 2.67 -1.77
C SER A 867 -9.81 3.98 -2.25
N GLY A 868 -10.59 4.79 -2.97
CA GLY A 868 -10.17 6.09 -3.49
C GLY A 868 -9.77 6.11 -4.97
N VAL A 869 -9.69 4.96 -5.66
CA VAL A 869 -9.23 4.84 -7.06
C VAL A 869 -10.16 3.94 -7.89
N VAL A 870 -10.35 4.31 -9.15
CA VAL A 870 -11.07 3.54 -10.17
C VAL A 870 -10.05 3.08 -11.19
N GLY A 871 -9.84 1.77 -11.30
CA GLY A 871 -8.95 1.13 -12.27
C GLY A 871 -9.71 0.47 -13.42
N LEU A 872 -8.99 0.19 -14.50
CA LEU A 872 -9.50 -0.51 -15.67
C LEU A 872 -8.51 -1.60 -16.09
N ASP A 873 -8.97 -2.84 -16.13
CA ASP A 873 -8.24 -3.90 -16.82
C ASP A 873 -8.57 -3.81 -18.32
N GLU A 874 -7.65 -3.21 -19.09
CA GLU A 874 -7.83 -3.06 -20.54
C GLU A 874 -7.81 -4.41 -21.27
N ALA A 875 -7.03 -5.38 -20.80
CA ALA A 875 -6.95 -6.69 -21.44
C ALA A 875 -8.29 -7.42 -21.28
N ALA A 876 -8.85 -7.43 -20.06
CA ALA A 876 -10.17 -7.97 -19.79
C ALA A 876 -11.27 -7.22 -20.55
N LEU A 877 -11.19 -5.88 -20.63
CA LEU A 877 -12.13 -5.08 -21.42
C LEU A 877 -12.11 -5.50 -22.90
N ARG A 878 -10.94 -5.63 -23.51
CA ARG A 878 -10.83 -6.00 -24.93
C ARG A 878 -11.32 -7.41 -25.20
N GLU A 879 -10.94 -8.36 -24.34
CA GLU A 879 -11.36 -9.76 -24.45
C GLU A 879 -12.88 -9.91 -24.33
N GLN A 880 -13.49 -9.35 -23.29
CA GLN A 880 -14.93 -9.51 -23.03
C GLN A 880 -15.80 -8.83 -24.07
N PHE A 881 -15.34 -7.70 -24.62
CA PHE A 881 -16.07 -6.96 -25.64
C PHE A 881 -15.68 -7.36 -27.08
N GLY A 882 -14.80 -8.35 -27.25
CA GLY A 882 -14.42 -8.89 -28.57
C GLY A 882 -13.67 -7.89 -29.45
N ILE A 883 -12.89 -7.00 -28.83
CA ILE A 883 -12.12 -5.95 -29.49
C ILE A 883 -10.70 -6.46 -29.71
N GLY A 884 -10.19 -6.35 -30.94
CA GLY A 884 -8.81 -6.74 -31.25
C GLY A 884 -7.78 -6.01 -30.38
N SER A 885 -6.71 -6.71 -30.01
CA SER A 885 -5.57 -6.16 -29.25
C SER A 885 -4.89 -5.00 -29.97
#